data_AF-M6KET4-F1
#
_entry.id   AF-M6KET4-F1
#
_cell.length_a   1.000
_cell.length_b   1.000
_cell.length_c   1.000
_cell.angle_alpha   90.00
_cell.angle_beta   90.00
_cell.angle_gamma   90.00
#
_symmetry.space_group_name_H-M   'P 1'
#
loop_
_entity.id
_entity.type
_entity.pdbx_description
1 polymer ?
#
loop_
_entity_poly.entity_id
_entity_poly.type
_entity_poly.pdbx_seq_one_letter_code
_entity_poly.pdbx_strand_id
1 'polypeptide(L)'
;MKNKERMIWIGIVSFLSFALIFPIETVKGISKTGESYLQIFHEVLSTIHSDYVESVDEEKLYQGAIRGLISSLGDPHSRFMDKDDFSQLQEETRGSFGGLGMEVSFADGAIVVISPIEDTPAMKAGILPQDRIIEIDGKNTHDLSLSDSIKLMRGKVGTSVSIKLERKNQKEPMVLTLVREMIKIRYVRSSFLEKEKLGYIKLNQFMGKENTLSEFKKELNSLKEKGAEGLILDLRMNPGGLLDLAIALSDLFLKPDLDIVSVRGRGGELVRVFRSTAANDKFINLPLVVLINEGSASASEIFAGAMQDHGRGKILGTVSFGKGSVQNIYSLSHNTGIALTIQKYYTPSGKSIHGKGIQPDVIVKPIEPTEDDRFYIRKMAEKKMLETFLLKNPNYSEANFVLLEKYLSEKGIKLSADVARFLYKSKTRQEGQNSILDLELDPQLRKAIEILSPNKDGEKNLKPMIGMGIETSCDETSIGIVRDGKDLLSLKIFSQIDLHKPYGGIVPEIASRAHLEKINLLLEDAMEESEIQFKDLSYVAVTSSPGLTGSLMVGAQMARCIHMVYETPILPVCHLQSHFAVLHLEGVPTEFPVLGLLLSGGNSAIYILHEFGKMELLGDTMDDALGEAFDKVAGLLELPYPGGPHIEVRAKEYKPSPNEKPILPALLRNLPQEEVSFSFSGLKTAVMVLLEKQKELSKERICWNFQNSAFDLVERNLKRAVSKTGIKRIFAAGGVLANFTLQNRLYTWAEKNSVELFAPKKKIYCTDNGAMVASLGYYLFQKGYQRDIDFTVSPSRQEIFS
;
A
#
# COMPACT_ATOMS: atom_id res chain seq x y z
N MET A 1 -71.76 27.49 -63.20
CA MET A 1 -70.34 27.08 -63.30
C MET A 1 -70.22 25.89 -64.24
N LYS A 2 -69.42 26.02 -65.31
CA LYS A 2 -69.22 25.02 -66.38
C LYS A 2 -68.42 23.84 -65.79
N ASN A 3 -68.58 22.62 -66.35
CA ASN A 3 -67.97 21.37 -65.86
C ASN A 3 -66.46 21.43 -65.52
N LYS A 4 -65.70 22.39 -66.08
CA LYS A 4 -64.30 22.63 -65.72
C LYS A 4 -64.10 23.15 -64.28
N GLU A 5 -64.99 23.99 -63.78
CA GLU A 5 -64.87 24.52 -62.41
C GLU A 5 -65.21 23.43 -61.38
N ARG A 6 -66.10 22.49 -61.72
CA ARG A 6 -66.46 21.36 -60.85
C ARG A 6 -65.28 20.41 -60.62
N MET A 7 -64.46 20.18 -61.65
CA MET A 7 -63.24 19.36 -61.52
C MET A 7 -62.16 20.02 -60.67
N ILE A 8 -62.04 21.36 -60.75
CA ILE A 8 -61.12 22.12 -59.89
C ILE A 8 -61.56 22.05 -58.43
N TRP A 9 -62.87 22.20 -58.16
CA TRP A 9 -63.40 22.06 -56.81
C TRP A 9 -63.26 20.64 -56.25
N ILE A 10 -63.44 19.60 -57.05
CA ILE A 10 -63.22 18.20 -56.61
C ILE A 10 -61.74 17.96 -56.30
N GLY A 11 -60.81 18.51 -57.10
CA GLY A 11 -59.38 18.42 -56.83
C GLY A 11 -58.97 19.15 -55.54
N ILE A 12 -59.50 20.35 -55.30
CA ILE A 12 -59.22 21.14 -54.09
C ILE A 12 -59.78 20.47 -52.84
N VAL A 13 -61.01 19.95 -52.90
CA VAL A 13 -61.64 19.23 -51.78
C VAL A 13 -60.89 17.93 -51.47
N SER A 14 -60.46 17.20 -52.50
CA SER A 14 -59.68 15.96 -52.33
C SER A 14 -58.31 16.23 -51.70
N PHE A 15 -57.64 17.32 -52.10
CA PHE A 15 -56.35 17.73 -51.54
C PHE A 15 -56.47 18.23 -50.09
N LEU A 16 -57.53 18.99 -49.77
CA LEU A 16 -57.83 19.41 -48.39
C LEU A 16 -58.20 18.23 -47.49
N SER A 17 -58.94 17.24 -47.99
CA SER A 17 -59.24 16.02 -47.22
C SER A 17 -58.02 15.14 -46.98
N PHE A 18 -57.00 15.17 -47.85
CA PHE A 18 -55.77 14.39 -47.65
C PHE A 18 -54.78 15.11 -46.71
N ALA A 19 -54.76 16.45 -46.71
CA ALA A 19 -53.97 17.26 -45.77
C ALA A 19 -54.45 17.17 -44.31
N LEU A 20 -55.72 16.80 -44.09
CA LEU A 20 -56.33 16.61 -42.76
C LEU A 20 -56.08 15.22 -42.15
N ILE A 21 -55.34 14.31 -42.82
CA ILE A 21 -55.05 12.95 -42.33
C ILE A 21 -53.57 12.76 -41.99
N PHE A 22 -52.80 13.84 -41.79
CA PHE A 22 -51.59 13.71 -40.99
C PHE A 22 -52.01 13.69 -39.51
N PRO A 23 -51.74 12.62 -38.75
CA PRO A 23 -51.90 12.70 -37.31
C PRO A 23 -50.92 13.75 -36.82
N ILE A 24 -51.44 14.91 -36.41
CA ILE A 24 -50.74 15.78 -35.47
C ILE A 24 -50.46 14.86 -34.29
N GLU A 25 -49.18 14.62 -33.98
CA GLU A 25 -48.82 14.02 -32.70
C GLU A 25 -49.40 14.90 -31.60
N THR A 26 -50.56 14.52 -31.10
CA THR A 26 -51.19 15.16 -29.96
C THR A 26 -50.26 14.94 -28.79
N VAL A 27 -49.60 16.01 -28.35
CA VAL A 27 -48.95 16.10 -27.04
C VAL A 27 -49.94 15.53 -26.02
N LYS A 28 -49.56 14.45 -25.34
CA LYS A 28 -50.42 13.78 -24.36
C LYS A 28 -50.91 14.80 -23.32
N GLY A 29 -52.23 15.04 -23.36
CA GLY A 29 -53.10 15.74 -22.42
C GLY A 29 -52.48 16.55 -21.28
N ILE A 30 -52.62 17.87 -21.37
CA ILE A 30 -52.64 18.77 -20.21
C ILE A 30 -53.82 18.31 -19.31
N SER A 31 -53.59 18.11 -18.01
CA SER A 31 -54.64 17.72 -17.08
C SER A 31 -55.68 18.85 -16.91
N LYS A 32 -56.91 18.57 -16.43
CA LYS A 32 -57.89 19.62 -16.05
C LYS A 32 -57.29 20.70 -15.15
N THR A 33 -56.37 20.30 -14.28
CA THR A 33 -55.59 21.20 -13.43
C THR A 33 -54.67 22.09 -14.26
N GLY A 34 -53.97 21.54 -15.25
CA GLY A 34 -53.09 22.31 -16.14
C GLY A 34 -53.84 23.36 -16.98
N GLU A 35 -55.04 23.06 -17.48
CA GLU A 35 -55.87 24.04 -18.21
C GLU A 35 -56.25 25.23 -17.33
N SER A 36 -56.70 24.99 -16.09
CA SER A 36 -57.05 26.05 -15.14
C SER A 36 -55.85 26.94 -14.79
N TYR A 37 -54.66 26.36 -14.59
CA TYR A 37 -53.46 27.14 -14.28
C TYR A 37 -52.91 27.91 -15.48
N LEU A 38 -53.10 27.41 -16.71
CA LEU A 38 -52.76 28.18 -17.92
C LEU A 38 -53.67 29.41 -18.06
N GLN A 39 -54.97 29.28 -17.77
CA GLN A 39 -55.87 30.43 -17.76
C GLN A 39 -55.44 31.46 -16.71
N ILE A 40 -55.18 31.03 -15.47
CA ILE A 40 -54.68 31.91 -14.40
C ILE A 40 -53.37 32.58 -14.82
N PHE A 41 -52.45 31.83 -15.42
CA PHE A 41 -51.17 32.36 -15.91
C PHE A 41 -51.37 33.47 -16.96
N HIS A 42 -52.30 33.28 -17.90
CA HIS A 42 -52.65 34.32 -18.88
C HIS A 42 -53.31 35.55 -18.24
N GLU A 43 -54.23 35.36 -17.28
CA GLU A 43 -54.85 36.46 -16.53
C GLU A 43 -53.80 37.28 -15.77
N VAL A 44 -52.84 36.62 -15.12
CA VAL A 44 -51.72 37.26 -14.41
C VAL A 44 -50.82 38.02 -15.38
N LEU A 45 -50.41 37.40 -16.50
CA LEU A 45 -49.58 38.08 -17.50
C LEU A 45 -50.28 39.31 -18.09
N SER A 46 -51.57 39.19 -18.42
CA SER A 46 -52.37 40.31 -18.94
C SER A 46 -52.46 41.46 -17.95
N THR A 47 -52.68 41.14 -16.66
CA THR A 47 -52.76 42.14 -15.59
C THR A 47 -51.41 42.84 -15.38
N ILE A 48 -50.30 42.09 -15.42
CA ILE A 48 -48.95 42.68 -15.35
C ILE A 48 -48.73 43.62 -16.55
N HIS A 49 -49.12 43.22 -17.75
CA HIS A 49 -48.94 44.03 -18.95
C HIS A 49 -49.77 45.32 -18.93
N SER A 50 -50.97 45.30 -18.35
CA SER A 50 -51.85 46.47 -18.29
C SER A 50 -51.56 47.41 -17.12
N ASP A 51 -51.20 46.85 -15.96
CA ASP A 51 -51.26 47.59 -14.69
C ASP A 51 -49.89 47.74 -13.99
N TYR A 52 -48.83 47.06 -14.44
CA TYR A 52 -47.50 47.23 -13.85
C TYR A 52 -46.94 48.63 -14.14
N VAL A 53 -46.29 49.22 -13.13
CA VAL A 53 -45.88 50.63 -13.12
C VAL A 53 -44.80 50.98 -14.16
N GLU A 54 -44.11 49.98 -14.71
CA GLU A 54 -43.05 50.13 -15.72
C GLU A 54 -43.34 49.27 -16.96
N SER A 55 -42.68 49.59 -18.09
CA SER A 55 -42.76 48.74 -19.29
C SER A 55 -42.11 47.37 -19.03
N VAL A 56 -42.85 46.29 -19.27
CA VAL A 56 -42.35 44.93 -19.07
C VAL A 56 -41.77 44.33 -20.34
N ASP A 57 -40.69 43.55 -20.17
CA ASP A 57 -40.10 42.73 -21.22
C ASP A 57 -40.72 41.33 -21.15
N GLU A 58 -41.58 41.03 -22.14
CA GLU A 58 -42.36 39.78 -22.15
C GLU A 58 -41.45 38.54 -22.19
N GLU A 59 -40.31 38.62 -22.88
CA GLU A 59 -39.35 37.51 -22.95
C GLU A 59 -38.77 37.20 -21.57
N LYS A 60 -38.41 38.23 -20.80
CA LYS A 60 -37.92 38.06 -19.42
C LYS A 60 -38.99 37.48 -18.49
N LEU A 61 -40.26 37.86 -18.66
CA LEU A 61 -41.36 37.30 -17.87
C LEU A 61 -41.55 35.80 -18.14
N TYR A 62 -41.57 35.37 -19.41
CA TYR A 62 -41.65 33.95 -19.73
C TYR A 62 -40.42 33.17 -19.26
N GLN A 63 -39.21 33.68 -19.49
CA GLN A 63 -37.99 33.04 -18.99
C GLN A 63 -38.00 32.91 -17.47
N GLY A 64 -38.44 33.95 -16.76
CA GLY A 64 -38.61 33.95 -15.30
C GLY A 64 -39.62 32.89 -14.83
N ALA A 65 -40.77 32.79 -15.51
CA ALA A 65 -41.78 31.77 -15.22
C ALA A 65 -41.25 30.34 -15.45
N ILE A 66 -40.54 30.11 -16.57
CA ILE A 66 -39.93 28.81 -16.89
C ILE A 66 -38.86 28.43 -15.85
N ARG A 67 -37.99 29.39 -15.47
CA ARG A 67 -36.99 29.17 -14.41
C ARG A 67 -37.67 28.84 -13.09
N GLY A 68 -38.70 29.59 -12.69
CA GLY A 68 -39.49 29.32 -11.49
C GLY A 68 -40.16 27.93 -11.50
N LEU A 69 -40.70 27.51 -12.66
CA LEU A 69 -41.24 26.17 -12.84
C LEU A 69 -40.19 25.08 -12.58
N ILE A 70 -38.97 25.25 -13.09
CA ILE A 70 -37.90 24.27 -12.87
C ILE A 70 -37.39 24.32 -11.43
N SER A 71 -37.22 25.51 -10.85
CA SER A 71 -36.84 25.65 -9.44
C SER A 71 -37.84 24.99 -8.50
N SER A 72 -39.13 24.93 -8.87
CA SER A 72 -40.16 24.23 -8.09
C SER A 72 -39.93 22.71 -7.97
N LEU A 73 -39.08 22.11 -8.82
CA LEU A 73 -38.68 20.71 -8.69
C LEU A 73 -37.84 20.46 -7.42
N GLY A 74 -37.26 21.50 -6.82
CA GLY A 74 -36.34 21.39 -5.69
C GLY A 74 -35.03 20.68 -6.02
N ASP A 75 -34.76 20.44 -7.31
CA ASP A 75 -33.54 19.82 -7.80
C ASP A 75 -32.53 20.91 -8.20
N PRO A 76 -31.42 21.09 -7.47
CA PRO A 76 -30.42 22.11 -7.78
C PRO A 76 -29.64 21.83 -9.07
N HIS A 77 -29.83 20.67 -9.68
CA HIS A 77 -29.16 20.23 -10.90
C HIS A 77 -29.99 20.43 -12.17
N SER A 78 -31.30 20.67 -12.03
CA SER A 78 -32.18 20.91 -13.17
C SER A 78 -32.26 22.39 -13.51
N ARG A 79 -32.12 22.75 -14.80
CA ARG A 79 -32.12 24.16 -15.24
C ARG A 79 -32.63 24.35 -16.66
N PHE A 80 -33.26 25.50 -16.90
CA PHE A 80 -33.52 26.02 -18.24
C PHE A 80 -32.28 26.74 -18.77
N MET A 81 -31.99 26.53 -20.05
CA MET A 81 -30.92 27.19 -20.79
C MET A 81 -31.57 28.01 -21.90
N ASP A 82 -31.39 29.32 -21.80
CA ASP A 82 -31.77 30.24 -22.86
C ASP A 82 -30.84 30.06 -24.09
N LYS A 83 -31.06 30.87 -25.13
CA LYS A 83 -30.33 30.75 -26.39
C LYS A 83 -28.81 30.90 -26.21
N ASP A 84 -28.38 31.80 -25.34
CA ASP A 84 -26.98 32.08 -25.10
C ASP A 84 -26.35 30.95 -24.27
N ASP A 85 -27.04 30.50 -23.22
CA ASP A 85 -26.62 29.39 -22.37
C ASP A 85 -26.48 28.08 -23.13
N PHE A 86 -27.44 27.80 -24.01
CA PHE A 86 -27.45 26.57 -24.80
C PHE A 86 -26.37 26.58 -25.90
N SER A 87 -26.13 27.74 -26.52
CA SER A 87 -25.03 27.92 -27.49
C SER A 87 -23.67 27.74 -26.81
N GLN A 88 -23.50 28.30 -25.61
CA GLN A 88 -22.28 28.17 -24.84
C GLN A 88 -22.00 26.70 -24.45
N LEU A 89 -23.01 25.95 -24.03
CA LEU A 89 -22.88 24.51 -23.76
C LEU A 89 -22.42 23.72 -25.01
N GLN A 90 -22.89 24.10 -26.18
CA GLN A 90 -22.45 23.49 -27.44
C GLN A 90 -20.98 23.83 -27.76
N GLU A 91 -20.52 25.05 -27.46
CA GLU A 91 -19.11 25.45 -27.60
C GLU A 91 -18.19 24.71 -26.61
N GLU A 92 -18.62 24.52 -25.36
CA GLU A 92 -17.90 23.70 -24.38
C GLU A 92 -17.68 22.27 -24.87
N THR A 93 -18.71 21.69 -25.50
CA THR A 93 -18.64 20.35 -26.10
C THR A 93 -17.62 20.27 -27.24
N ARG A 94 -17.26 21.41 -27.85
CA ARG A 94 -16.20 21.51 -28.89
C ARG A 94 -14.79 21.68 -28.30
N GLY A 95 -14.63 21.77 -26.99
CA GLY A 95 -13.34 21.61 -26.30
C GLY A 95 -12.51 22.88 -26.08
N SER A 96 -13.06 24.08 -26.31
CA SER A 96 -12.37 25.35 -25.99
C SER A 96 -13.35 26.41 -25.52
N PHE A 97 -13.09 27.01 -24.36
CA PHE A 97 -13.87 28.13 -23.84
C PHE A 97 -13.01 29.08 -23.00
N GLY A 98 -13.42 30.34 -22.90
CA GLY A 98 -12.78 31.34 -22.03
C GLY A 98 -13.31 31.23 -20.60
N GLY A 99 -12.41 31.12 -19.61
CA GLY A 99 -12.81 31.01 -18.21
C GLY A 99 -11.64 30.75 -17.27
N LEU A 100 -11.95 30.15 -16.11
CA LEU A 100 -10.97 29.89 -15.05
C LEU A 100 -10.40 28.47 -15.08
N GLY A 101 -11.07 27.56 -15.80
CA GLY A 101 -10.64 26.16 -15.92
C GLY A 101 -10.92 25.34 -14.67
N MET A 102 -12.16 25.31 -14.19
CA MET A 102 -12.58 24.40 -13.12
C MET A 102 -13.99 23.88 -13.37
N GLU A 103 -14.26 22.67 -12.91
CA GLU A 103 -15.60 22.11 -12.82
C GLU A 103 -16.19 22.39 -11.44
N VAL A 104 -17.44 22.87 -11.41
CA VAL A 104 -18.19 23.16 -10.19
C VAL A 104 -19.53 22.42 -10.19
N SER A 105 -20.08 22.20 -9.01
CA SER A 105 -21.44 21.71 -8.83
C SER A 105 -22.08 22.37 -7.61
N PHE A 106 -23.41 22.38 -7.57
CA PHE A 106 -24.12 22.72 -6.35
C PHE A 106 -24.17 21.48 -5.44
N ALA A 107 -23.67 21.59 -4.22
CA ALA A 107 -23.67 20.54 -3.20
C ALA A 107 -23.67 21.17 -1.80
N ASP A 108 -24.34 20.55 -0.82
CA ASP A 108 -24.40 21.02 0.56
C ASP A 108 -24.78 22.51 0.71
N GLY A 109 -25.74 22.97 -0.12
CA GLY A 109 -26.27 24.33 -0.11
C GLY A 109 -25.30 25.41 -0.63
N ALA A 110 -24.19 25.02 -1.28
CA ALA A 110 -23.20 25.96 -1.83
C ALA A 110 -22.68 25.48 -3.19
N ILE A 111 -21.95 26.38 -3.86
CA ILE A 111 -21.19 26.03 -5.06
C ILE A 111 -19.88 25.40 -4.62
N VAL A 112 -19.70 24.13 -4.95
CA VAL A 112 -18.54 23.33 -4.57
C VAL A 112 -17.71 23.05 -5.82
N VAL A 113 -16.41 23.24 -5.71
CA VAL A 113 -15.45 22.85 -6.74
C VAL A 113 -15.37 21.33 -6.78
N ILE A 114 -15.70 20.74 -7.93
CA ILE A 114 -15.45 19.31 -8.17
C ILE A 114 -13.96 19.16 -8.44
N SER A 115 -13.46 19.83 -9.48
CA SER A 115 -12.05 19.73 -9.83
C SER A 115 -11.55 20.92 -10.66
N PRO A 116 -10.45 21.59 -10.27
CA PRO A 116 -9.71 22.45 -11.20
C PRO A 116 -9.08 21.62 -12.32
N ILE A 117 -9.08 22.17 -13.53
CA ILE A 117 -8.48 21.57 -14.72
C ILE A 117 -6.98 21.84 -14.69
N GLU A 118 -6.18 20.84 -15.08
CA GLU A 118 -4.72 20.93 -15.15
C GLU A 118 -4.25 22.11 -16.04
N ASP A 119 -3.16 22.77 -15.64
CA ASP A 119 -2.53 23.90 -16.35
C ASP A 119 -3.40 25.16 -16.54
N THR A 120 -4.52 25.27 -15.81
CA THR A 120 -5.44 26.42 -15.90
C THR A 120 -5.28 27.44 -14.75
N PRO A 121 -5.85 28.66 -14.87
CA PRO A 121 -5.83 29.66 -13.80
C PRO A 121 -6.29 29.12 -12.44
N ALA A 122 -7.34 28.29 -12.41
CA ALA A 122 -7.87 27.72 -11.17
C ALA A 122 -6.85 26.86 -10.42
N MET A 123 -6.20 25.93 -11.14
CA MET A 123 -5.17 25.06 -10.56
C MET A 123 -3.95 25.87 -10.11
N LYS A 124 -3.50 26.83 -10.94
CA LYS A 124 -2.36 27.71 -10.62
C LYS A 124 -2.64 28.59 -9.40
N ALA A 125 -3.89 28.98 -9.18
CA ALA A 125 -4.34 29.72 -8.00
C ALA A 125 -4.44 28.85 -6.73
N GLY A 126 -4.22 27.54 -6.83
CA GLY A 126 -4.25 26.62 -5.69
C GLY A 126 -5.66 26.24 -5.21
N ILE A 127 -6.67 26.36 -6.08
CA ILE A 127 -8.02 25.85 -5.83
C ILE A 127 -7.96 24.32 -5.75
N LEU A 128 -8.71 23.72 -4.83
CA LEU A 128 -8.73 22.28 -4.59
C LEU A 128 -10.17 21.73 -4.72
N PRO A 129 -10.32 20.41 -4.92
CA PRO A 129 -11.62 19.76 -4.79
C PRO A 129 -12.24 20.04 -3.42
N GLN A 130 -13.57 20.13 -3.38
CA GLN A 130 -14.38 20.47 -2.20
C GLN A 130 -14.26 21.90 -1.67
N ASP A 131 -13.52 22.79 -2.32
CA ASP A 131 -13.60 24.22 -2.00
C ASP A 131 -15.03 24.74 -2.23
N ARG A 132 -15.58 25.47 -1.26
CA ARG A 132 -16.90 26.11 -1.36
C ARG A 132 -16.71 27.55 -1.80
N ILE A 133 -17.24 27.91 -2.97
CA ILE A 133 -17.22 29.28 -3.46
C ILE A 133 -18.36 30.04 -2.80
N ILE A 134 -18.03 31.05 -1.98
CA ILE A 134 -19.01 31.85 -1.22
C ILE A 134 -19.27 33.23 -1.83
N GLU A 135 -18.30 33.81 -2.56
CA GLU A 135 -18.50 35.05 -3.32
C GLU A 135 -17.76 35.03 -4.66
N ILE A 136 -18.37 35.65 -5.68
CA ILE A 136 -17.76 35.91 -7.00
C ILE A 136 -17.93 37.41 -7.31
N ASP A 137 -16.83 38.14 -7.48
CA ASP A 137 -16.81 39.60 -7.65
C ASP A 137 -17.64 40.35 -6.59
N GLY A 138 -17.56 39.90 -5.33
CA GLY A 138 -18.28 40.47 -4.18
C GLY A 138 -19.77 40.12 -4.12
N LYS A 139 -20.30 39.32 -5.06
CA LYS A 139 -21.68 38.81 -5.01
C LYS A 139 -21.71 37.47 -4.27
N ASN A 140 -22.61 37.35 -3.29
CA ASN A 140 -22.80 36.11 -2.53
C ASN A 140 -23.37 35.01 -3.44
N THR A 141 -22.76 33.83 -3.42
CA THR A 141 -23.22 32.69 -4.23
C THR A 141 -24.49 32.03 -3.71
N HIS A 142 -24.89 32.26 -2.45
CA HIS A 142 -26.17 31.79 -1.92
C HIS A 142 -27.38 32.37 -2.68
N ASP A 143 -27.24 33.60 -3.20
CA ASP A 143 -28.31 34.30 -3.93
C ASP A 143 -28.28 33.98 -5.44
N LEU A 144 -27.33 33.15 -5.89
CA LEU A 144 -27.09 32.89 -7.31
C LEU A 144 -27.41 31.44 -7.67
N SER A 145 -28.00 31.25 -8.86
CA SER A 145 -28.07 29.92 -9.44
C SER A 145 -26.67 29.43 -9.85
N LEU A 146 -26.52 28.11 -10.05
CA LEU A 146 -25.29 27.54 -10.61
C LEU A 146 -24.95 28.15 -11.98
N SER A 147 -25.97 28.37 -12.82
CA SER A 147 -25.83 29.03 -14.13
C SER A 147 -25.30 30.46 -14.01
N ASP A 148 -25.87 31.26 -13.11
CA ASP A 148 -25.45 32.67 -12.95
C ASP A 148 -24.02 32.77 -12.44
N SER A 149 -23.65 31.88 -11.53
CA SER A 149 -22.30 31.80 -11.01
C SER A 149 -21.28 31.39 -12.07
N ILE A 150 -21.64 30.45 -12.96
CA ILE A 150 -20.82 30.10 -14.11
C ILE A 150 -20.66 31.30 -15.05
N LYS A 151 -21.72 32.09 -15.30
CA LYS A 151 -21.64 33.32 -16.11
C LYS A 151 -20.66 34.33 -15.52
N LEU A 152 -20.65 34.50 -14.19
CA LEU A 152 -19.71 35.39 -13.50
C LEU A 152 -18.26 34.88 -13.55
N MET A 153 -18.04 33.57 -13.44
CA MET A 153 -16.69 33.01 -13.55
C MET A 153 -16.15 33.07 -14.99
N ARG A 154 -17.04 33.03 -15.99
CA ARG A 154 -16.71 33.21 -17.40
C ARG A 154 -16.59 34.68 -17.78
N GLY A 155 -16.04 34.93 -18.97
CA GLY A 155 -15.83 36.29 -19.46
C GLY A 155 -14.72 36.38 -20.49
N LYS A 156 -14.45 37.61 -20.94
CA LYS A 156 -13.42 37.89 -21.95
C LYS A 156 -12.03 37.49 -21.43
N VAL A 157 -11.28 36.74 -22.23
CA VAL A 157 -9.88 36.37 -21.94
C VAL A 157 -9.06 37.62 -21.60
N GLY A 158 -8.24 37.53 -20.55
CA GLY A 158 -7.41 38.62 -20.02
C GLY A 158 -8.09 39.48 -18.95
N THR A 159 -9.39 39.33 -18.71
CA THR A 159 -10.08 40.02 -17.60
C THR A 159 -9.91 39.25 -16.29
N SER A 160 -9.91 39.94 -15.15
CA SER A 160 -9.83 39.34 -13.82
C SER A 160 -11.20 39.07 -13.20
N VAL A 161 -11.24 38.16 -12.23
CA VAL A 161 -12.39 37.86 -11.37
C VAL A 161 -11.90 37.52 -9.96
N SER A 162 -12.59 38.02 -8.96
CA SER A 162 -12.35 37.72 -7.55
C SER A 162 -13.23 36.57 -7.11
N ILE A 163 -12.63 35.53 -6.54
CA ILE A 163 -13.33 34.38 -5.96
C ILE A 163 -12.97 34.29 -4.49
N LYS A 164 -13.99 34.31 -3.63
CA LYS A 164 -13.84 34.03 -2.20
C LYS A 164 -14.30 32.61 -1.94
N LEU A 165 -13.45 31.81 -1.31
CA LEU A 165 -13.73 30.41 -1.03
C LEU A 165 -13.49 30.02 0.43
N GLU A 166 -14.28 29.07 0.90
CA GLU A 166 -14.15 28.40 2.18
C GLU A 166 -13.61 26.98 1.94
N ARG A 167 -12.55 26.62 2.66
CA ARG A 167 -11.89 25.31 2.55
C ARG A 167 -12.02 24.56 3.86
N LYS A 168 -12.34 23.27 3.77
CA LYS A 168 -12.38 22.37 4.93
C LYS A 168 -11.04 22.41 5.69
N ASN A 169 -11.09 22.47 7.01
CA ASN A 169 -9.92 22.59 7.90
C ASN A 169 -9.14 23.92 7.75
N GLN A 170 -9.81 24.99 7.27
CA GLN A 170 -9.27 26.34 7.27
C GLN A 170 -10.28 27.31 7.89
N LYS A 171 -9.88 27.99 8.96
CA LYS A 171 -10.79 28.86 9.77
C LYS A 171 -11.26 30.12 9.05
N GLU A 172 -10.48 30.64 8.10
CA GLU A 172 -10.78 31.89 7.41
C GLU A 172 -10.93 31.67 5.89
N PRO A 173 -11.97 32.23 5.26
CA PRO A 173 -12.12 32.22 3.81
C PRO A 173 -10.95 32.90 3.12
N MET A 174 -10.56 32.40 1.95
CA MET A 174 -9.51 33.00 1.12
C MET A 174 -10.09 33.71 -0.09
N VAL A 175 -9.52 34.86 -0.44
CA VAL A 175 -9.87 35.63 -1.64
C VAL A 175 -8.76 35.44 -2.67
N LEU A 176 -9.11 34.91 -3.82
CA LEU A 176 -8.22 34.68 -4.95
C LEU A 176 -8.64 35.58 -6.11
N THR A 177 -7.69 36.24 -6.75
CA THR A 177 -7.93 36.97 -8.00
C THR A 177 -7.35 36.17 -9.15
N LEU A 178 -8.21 35.74 -10.08
CA LEU A 178 -7.82 34.92 -11.22
C LEU A 178 -8.00 35.72 -12.51
N VAL A 179 -7.13 35.48 -13.49
CA VAL A 179 -7.24 36.04 -14.83
C VAL A 179 -7.85 34.98 -15.75
N ARG A 180 -8.87 35.34 -16.51
CA ARG A 180 -9.55 34.43 -17.43
C ARG A 180 -8.64 34.10 -18.61
N GLU A 181 -8.48 32.81 -18.89
CA GLU A 181 -7.66 32.31 -19.99
C GLU A 181 -8.50 31.48 -20.96
N MET A 182 -7.96 31.25 -22.17
CA MET A 182 -8.53 30.28 -23.09
C MET A 182 -8.15 28.88 -22.62
N ILE A 183 -9.14 28.12 -22.17
CA ILE A 183 -8.91 26.78 -21.65
C ILE A 183 -8.84 25.79 -22.81
N LYS A 184 -7.71 25.07 -22.90
CA LYS A 184 -7.50 23.96 -23.84
C LYS A 184 -7.15 22.71 -23.06
N ILE A 185 -8.02 21.71 -23.13
CA ILE A 185 -7.86 20.48 -22.35
C ILE A 185 -7.11 19.45 -23.20
N ARG A 186 -6.00 18.92 -22.66
CA ARG A 186 -5.37 17.71 -23.19
C ARG A 186 -5.98 16.51 -22.47
N TYR A 187 -6.77 15.71 -23.18
CA TYR A 187 -7.57 14.66 -22.56
C TYR A 187 -6.74 13.47 -22.10
N VAL A 188 -5.80 13.00 -22.92
CA VAL A 188 -4.96 11.82 -22.63
C VAL A 188 -3.50 12.24 -22.57
N ARG A 189 -2.79 11.81 -21.52
CA ARG A 189 -1.34 11.92 -21.42
C ARG A 189 -0.79 10.58 -20.97
N SER A 190 0.32 10.15 -21.55
CA SER A 190 0.93 8.87 -21.24
C SER A 190 2.40 9.04 -20.82
N SER A 191 2.90 8.09 -20.03
CA SER A 191 4.32 7.95 -19.73
C SER A 191 4.66 6.48 -19.54
N PHE A 192 5.88 6.09 -19.88
CA PHE A 192 6.38 4.74 -19.63
C PHE A 192 7.39 4.77 -18.47
N LEU A 193 7.13 3.95 -17.45
CA LEU A 193 8.01 3.71 -16.33
C LEU A 193 8.93 2.55 -16.72
N GLU A 194 10.08 2.86 -17.33
CA GLU A 194 10.99 1.87 -17.91
C GLU A 194 11.51 0.85 -16.90
N LYS A 195 11.86 1.29 -15.68
CA LYS A 195 12.43 0.43 -14.63
C LYS A 195 11.42 -0.60 -14.14
N GLU A 196 10.20 -0.14 -13.89
CA GLU A 196 9.11 -0.96 -13.35
C GLU A 196 8.33 -1.68 -14.45
N LYS A 197 8.61 -1.36 -15.72
CA LYS A 197 7.87 -1.78 -16.91
C LYS A 197 6.37 -1.51 -16.80
N LEU A 198 5.99 -0.33 -16.32
CA LEU A 198 4.59 0.05 -16.16
C LEU A 198 4.21 1.16 -17.15
N GLY A 199 3.03 1.02 -17.73
CA GLY A 199 2.36 2.11 -18.43
C GLY A 199 1.68 3.03 -17.43
N TYR A 200 1.77 4.33 -17.64
CA TYR A 200 0.98 5.32 -16.91
C TYR A 200 0.16 6.12 -17.91
N ILE A 201 -1.14 6.22 -17.69
CA ILE A 201 -2.04 7.11 -18.45
C ILE A 201 -2.78 8.01 -17.47
N LYS A 202 -2.69 9.32 -17.67
CA LYS A 202 -3.58 10.29 -17.05
C LYS A 202 -4.69 10.63 -18.04
N LEU A 203 -5.93 10.37 -17.64
CA LEU A 203 -7.12 10.80 -18.37
C LEU A 203 -7.72 11.98 -17.62
N ASN A 204 -7.60 13.18 -18.20
CA ASN A 204 -8.02 14.42 -17.56
C ASN A 204 -9.55 14.61 -17.62
N GLN A 205 -10.22 14.11 -18.66
CA GLN A 205 -11.68 14.20 -18.79
C GLN A 205 -12.25 13.20 -19.80
N PHE A 206 -13.48 12.75 -19.58
CA PHE A 206 -14.23 11.90 -20.52
C PHE A 206 -14.99 12.74 -21.56
N MET A 207 -14.30 13.49 -22.41
CA MET A 207 -14.92 14.25 -23.52
C MET A 207 -14.40 13.81 -24.88
N GLY A 208 -14.94 14.37 -25.98
CA GLY A 208 -14.41 14.12 -27.33
C GLY A 208 -14.40 12.65 -27.76
N LYS A 209 -15.50 11.91 -27.49
CA LYS A 209 -15.61 10.43 -27.56
C LYS A 209 -14.72 9.75 -28.59
N GLU A 210 -14.89 10.05 -29.88
CA GLU A 210 -14.15 9.38 -30.96
C GLU A 210 -12.64 9.64 -30.89
N ASN A 211 -12.25 10.90 -30.69
CA ASN A 211 -10.85 11.31 -30.64
C ASN A 211 -10.17 10.76 -29.38
N THR A 212 -10.79 10.91 -28.21
CA THR A 212 -10.21 10.49 -26.93
C THR A 212 -10.13 8.97 -26.81
N LEU A 213 -11.13 8.22 -27.30
CA LEU A 213 -11.05 6.76 -27.31
C LEU A 213 -9.93 6.25 -28.22
N SER A 214 -9.79 6.85 -29.41
CA SER A 214 -8.74 6.50 -30.37
C SER A 214 -7.35 6.83 -29.83
N GLU A 215 -7.19 8.03 -29.25
CA GLU A 215 -5.96 8.47 -28.60
C GLU A 215 -5.59 7.56 -27.42
N PHE A 216 -6.53 7.25 -26.53
CA PHE A 216 -6.30 6.35 -25.40
C PHE A 216 -5.83 4.97 -25.84
N LYS A 217 -6.48 4.37 -26.86
CA LYS A 217 -6.07 3.08 -27.42
C LYS A 217 -4.68 3.15 -28.03
N LYS A 218 -4.38 4.22 -28.78
CA LYS A 218 -3.07 4.44 -29.41
C LYS A 218 -1.97 4.53 -28.35
N GLU A 219 -2.16 5.34 -27.32
CA GLU A 219 -1.20 5.50 -26.22
C GLU A 219 -1.01 4.18 -25.45
N LEU A 220 -2.08 3.46 -25.14
CA LEU A 220 -2.00 2.17 -24.45
C LEU A 220 -1.26 1.11 -25.28
N ASN A 221 -1.52 1.04 -26.59
CA ASN A 221 -0.78 0.15 -27.48
C ASN A 221 0.70 0.53 -27.57
N SER A 222 1.03 1.82 -27.66
CA SER A 222 2.42 2.28 -27.65
C SER A 222 3.15 1.91 -26.36
N LEU A 223 2.49 2.03 -25.19
CA LEU A 223 3.07 1.60 -23.91
C LEU A 223 3.33 0.09 -23.87
N LYS A 224 2.42 -0.72 -24.43
CA LYS A 224 2.63 -2.17 -24.55
C LYS A 224 3.79 -2.53 -25.48
N GLU A 225 3.91 -1.84 -26.62
CA GLU A 225 5.04 -2.01 -27.55
C GLU A 225 6.38 -1.66 -26.89
N LYS A 226 6.40 -0.69 -25.97
CA LYS A 226 7.56 -0.35 -25.15
C LYS A 226 7.85 -1.37 -24.03
N GLY A 227 6.99 -2.37 -23.84
CA GLY A 227 7.18 -3.44 -22.86
C GLY A 227 6.42 -3.26 -21.55
N ALA A 228 5.36 -2.45 -21.51
CA ALA A 228 4.52 -2.31 -20.32
C ALA A 228 3.83 -3.64 -19.95
N GLU A 229 4.09 -4.10 -18.73
CA GLU A 229 3.53 -5.32 -18.13
C GLU A 229 2.28 -5.02 -17.27
N GLY A 230 2.00 -3.75 -16.97
CA GLY A 230 0.82 -3.29 -16.22
C GLY A 230 0.48 -1.82 -16.53
N LEU A 231 -0.69 -1.35 -16.08
CA LEU A 231 -1.19 0.00 -16.33
C LEU A 231 -1.65 0.69 -15.03
N ILE A 232 -1.12 1.89 -14.79
CA ILE A 232 -1.67 2.85 -13.82
C ILE A 232 -2.54 3.85 -14.61
N LEU A 233 -3.83 3.87 -14.33
CA LEU A 233 -4.76 4.85 -14.89
C LEU A 233 -5.08 5.92 -13.84
N ASP A 234 -4.55 7.13 -14.03
CA ASP A 234 -4.80 8.26 -13.15
C ASP A 234 -6.09 9.00 -13.56
N LEU A 235 -7.12 8.87 -12.71
CA LEU A 235 -8.39 9.60 -12.79
C LEU A 235 -8.52 10.64 -11.66
N ARG A 236 -7.45 10.93 -10.91
CA ARG A 236 -7.45 12.01 -9.92
C ARG A 236 -7.67 13.32 -10.64
N MET A 237 -8.52 14.16 -10.05
CA MET A 237 -8.91 15.45 -10.63
C MET A 237 -9.65 15.34 -11.98
N ASN A 238 -10.29 14.20 -12.25
CA ASN A 238 -11.11 14.02 -13.44
C ASN A 238 -12.61 14.18 -13.10
N PRO A 239 -13.24 15.31 -13.49
CA PRO A 239 -14.64 15.61 -13.15
C PRO A 239 -15.67 14.72 -13.86
N GLY A 240 -15.21 13.77 -14.68
CA GLY A 240 -16.04 12.86 -15.45
C GLY A 240 -16.23 13.33 -16.89
N GLY A 241 -17.47 13.32 -17.38
CA GLY A 241 -17.82 13.66 -18.76
C GLY A 241 -18.88 12.73 -19.33
N LEU A 242 -18.76 12.39 -20.61
CA LEU A 242 -19.71 11.60 -21.38
C LEU A 242 -19.82 10.16 -20.86
N LEU A 243 -21.02 9.75 -20.47
CA LEU A 243 -21.37 8.39 -20.06
C LEU A 243 -20.92 7.34 -21.10
N ASP A 244 -21.22 7.61 -22.36
CA ASP A 244 -20.87 6.76 -23.49
C ASP A 244 -19.37 6.46 -23.60
N LEU A 245 -18.52 7.44 -23.28
CA LEU A 245 -17.07 7.25 -23.31
C LEU A 245 -16.59 6.45 -22.09
N ALA A 246 -17.20 6.65 -20.91
CA ALA A 246 -16.92 5.78 -19.76
C ALA A 246 -17.26 4.33 -20.06
N ILE A 247 -18.43 4.07 -20.66
CA ILE A 247 -18.82 2.72 -21.11
C ILE A 247 -17.80 2.16 -22.10
N ALA A 248 -17.44 2.93 -23.12
CA ALA A 248 -16.49 2.48 -24.15
C ALA A 248 -15.09 2.19 -23.58
N LEU A 249 -14.59 3.00 -22.64
CA LEU A 249 -13.30 2.78 -21.99
C LEU A 249 -13.36 1.60 -21.00
N SER A 250 -14.44 1.46 -20.22
CA SER A 250 -14.63 0.30 -19.34
C SER A 250 -14.70 -1.01 -20.14
N ASP A 251 -15.34 -0.99 -21.31
CA ASP A 251 -15.44 -2.14 -22.21
C ASP A 251 -14.06 -2.69 -22.62
N LEU A 252 -13.04 -1.83 -22.74
CA LEU A 252 -11.68 -2.25 -23.09
C LEU A 252 -11.05 -3.18 -22.05
N PHE A 253 -11.46 -3.09 -20.78
CA PHE A 253 -10.84 -3.82 -19.69
C PHE A 253 -11.68 -4.99 -19.18
N LEU A 254 -12.96 -5.08 -19.53
CA LEU A 254 -13.87 -6.10 -19.02
C LEU A 254 -14.09 -7.25 -20.01
N LYS A 255 -14.25 -8.47 -19.48
CA LYS A 255 -14.71 -9.62 -20.27
C LYS A 255 -16.10 -9.33 -20.87
N PRO A 256 -16.49 -9.96 -21.99
CA PRO A 256 -17.81 -9.75 -22.59
C PRO A 256 -18.96 -10.06 -21.62
N ASP A 257 -20.08 -9.35 -21.80
CA ASP A 257 -21.35 -9.57 -21.10
C ASP A 257 -21.31 -9.30 -19.58
N LEU A 258 -20.39 -8.45 -19.13
CA LEU A 258 -20.34 -7.94 -17.76
C LEU A 258 -21.02 -6.57 -17.66
N ASP A 259 -21.81 -6.36 -16.60
CA ASP A 259 -22.46 -5.08 -16.32
C ASP A 259 -21.41 -3.99 -16.04
N ILE A 260 -21.50 -2.85 -16.71
CA ILE A 260 -20.62 -1.69 -16.48
C ILE A 260 -21.29 -0.71 -15.53
N VAL A 261 -22.53 -0.34 -15.84
CA VAL A 261 -23.32 0.60 -15.05
C VAL A 261 -24.79 0.34 -15.29
N SER A 262 -25.59 0.51 -14.25
CA SER A 262 -27.04 0.49 -14.37
C SER A 262 -27.62 1.86 -14.02
N VAL A 263 -28.74 2.17 -14.67
CA VAL A 263 -29.44 3.44 -14.51
C VAL A 263 -30.82 3.16 -13.98
N ARG A 264 -31.17 3.78 -12.85
CA ARG A 264 -32.46 3.59 -12.18
C ARG A 264 -33.21 4.91 -12.03
N GLY A 265 -34.51 4.84 -12.29
CA GLY A 265 -35.43 5.98 -12.27
C GLY A 265 -36.11 6.17 -10.91
N ARG A 266 -37.20 6.95 -10.91
CA ARG A 266 -38.02 7.21 -9.72
C ARG A 266 -38.56 5.90 -9.14
N GLY A 267 -38.45 5.72 -7.82
CA GLY A 267 -38.86 4.48 -7.14
C GLY A 267 -37.83 3.34 -7.22
N GLY A 268 -36.64 3.58 -7.79
CA GLY A 268 -35.58 2.57 -7.90
C GLY A 268 -35.77 1.59 -9.06
N GLU A 269 -36.76 1.83 -9.92
CA GLU A 269 -37.02 1.02 -11.10
C GLU A 269 -35.81 1.00 -12.04
N LEU A 270 -35.39 -0.20 -12.43
CA LEU A 270 -34.28 -0.40 -13.35
C LEU A 270 -34.70 0.05 -14.76
N VAL A 271 -34.07 1.12 -15.26
CA VAL A 271 -34.35 1.66 -16.59
C VAL A 271 -33.49 0.96 -17.64
N ARG A 272 -32.18 0.87 -17.38
CA ARG A 272 -31.23 0.31 -18.34
C ARG A 272 -29.99 -0.22 -17.65
N VAL A 273 -29.42 -1.29 -18.21
CA VAL A 273 -28.09 -1.81 -17.87
C VAL A 273 -27.21 -1.70 -19.10
N PHE A 274 -26.00 -1.19 -18.93
CA PHE A 274 -24.98 -1.15 -19.97
C PHE A 274 -23.97 -2.26 -19.70
N ARG A 275 -23.64 -3.04 -20.74
CA ARG A 275 -22.75 -4.20 -20.65
C ARG A 275 -21.56 -4.09 -21.58
N SER A 276 -20.48 -4.76 -21.22
CA SER A 276 -19.31 -4.94 -22.07
C SER A 276 -19.61 -5.84 -23.27
N THR A 277 -18.99 -5.52 -24.41
CA THR A 277 -19.20 -6.17 -25.71
C THR A 277 -18.23 -7.33 -25.96
N ALA A 278 -18.40 -8.06 -27.06
CA ALA A 278 -17.49 -9.13 -27.49
C ALA A 278 -16.35 -8.64 -28.43
N ALA A 279 -15.97 -7.36 -28.36
CA ALA A 279 -14.90 -6.81 -29.22
C ALA A 279 -13.55 -7.51 -29.00
N ASN A 280 -12.76 -7.66 -30.08
CA ASN A 280 -11.48 -8.38 -30.06
C ASN A 280 -10.33 -7.55 -29.44
N ASP A 281 -10.38 -6.22 -29.51
CA ASP A 281 -9.29 -5.32 -29.08
C ASP A 281 -9.40 -4.94 -27.59
N LYS A 282 -9.42 -5.96 -26.73
CA LYS A 282 -9.54 -5.78 -25.26
C LYS A 282 -8.23 -6.04 -24.54
N PHE A 283 -8.02 -5.31 -23.45
CA PHE A 283 -6.85 -5.38 -22.57
C PHE A 283 -7.18 -6.12 -21.27
N ILE A 284 -7.99 -7.17 -21.32
CA ILE A 284 -8.50 -7.89 -20.13
C ILE A 284 -7.39 -8.52 -19.26
N ASN A 285 -6.24 -8.85 -19.85
CA ASN A 285 -5.13 -9.52 -19.15
C ASN A 285 -4.06 -8.55 -18.60
N LEU A 286 -4.19 -7.23 -18.85
CA LEU A 286 -3.22 -6.24 -18.39
C LEU A 286 -3.53 -5.85 -16.93
N PRO A 287 -2.65 -6.10 -15.94
CA PRO A 287 -2.81 -5.61 -14.58
C PRO A 287 -3.14 -4.11 -14.53
N LEU A 288 -4.12 -3.72 -13.70
CA LEU A 288 -4.67 -2.36 -13.67
C LEU A 288 -4.80 -1.84 -12.23
N VAL A 289 -4.25 -0.66 -11.98
CA VAL A 289 -4.57 0.19 -10.82
C VAL A 289 -5.18 1.49 -11.31
N VAL A 290 -6.26 1.93 -10.67
CA VAL A 290 -6.94 3.19 -10.99
C VAL A 290 -6.78 4.14 -9.81
N LEU A 291 -6.20 5.32 -10.06
CA LEU A 291 -6.06 6.36 -9.04
C LEU A 291 -7.29 7.26 -9.04
N ILE A 292 -7.88 7.49 -7.88
CA ILE A 292 -9.01 8.41 -7.68
C ILE A 292 -8.78 9.33 -6.48
N ASN A 293 -9.45 10.48 -6.50
CA ASN A 293 -9.51 11.38 -5.35
C ASN A 293 -10.84 12.11 -5.30
N GLU A 294 -10.98 13.08 -4.39
CA GLU A 294 -12.16 13.91 -4.18
C GLU A 294 -12.60 14.69 -5.43
N GLY A 295 -11.69 14.88 -6.41
CA GLY A 295 -11.99 15.50 -7.70
C GLY A 295 -12.39 14.52 -8.82
N SER A 296 -12.36 13.22 -8.55
CA SER A 296 -12.88 12.18 -9.44
C SER A 296 -14.40 12.14 -9.35
N ALA A 297 -15.12 12.33 -10.44
CA ALA A 297 -16.59 12.42 -10.42
C ALA A 297 -17.26 11.77 -11.64
N SER A 298 -18.54 11.42 -11.53
CA SER A 298 -19.43 10.98 -12.61
C SER A 298 -18.84 9.84 -13.46
N ALA A 299 -18.48 10.08 -14.73
CA ALA A 299 -17.88 9.09 -15.63
C ALA A 299 -16.64 8.38 -15.03
N SER A 300 -15.81 9.11 -14.26
CA SER A 300 -14.67 8.54 -13.53
C SER A 300 -15.10 7.52 -12.48
N GLU A 301 -16.20 7.80 -11.79
CA GLU A 301 -16.78 6.96 -10.73
C GLU A 301 -17.47 5.72 -11.33
N ILE A 302 -18.09 5.88 -12.50
CA ILE A 302 -18.63 4.76 -13.28
C ILE A 302 -17.51 3.81 -13.69
N PHE A 303 -16.43 4.33 -14.26
CA PHE A 303 -15.29 3.51 -14.64
C PHE A 303 -14.67 2.81 -13.43
N ALA A 304 -14.37 3.55 -12.36
CA ALA A 304 -13.78 3.00 -11.14
C ALA A 304 -14.68 1.94 -10.48
N GLY A 305 -15.98 2.22 -10.34
CA GLY A 305 -16.95 1.26 -9.79
C GLY A 305 -17.08 -0.02 -10.63
N ALA A 306 -17.06 0.09 -11.96
CA ALA A 306 -17.07 -1.06 -12.85
C ALA A 306 -15.80 -1.92 -12.71
N MET A 307 -14.62 -1.30 -12.64
CA MET A 307 -13.37 -2.04 -12.44
C MET A 307 -13.30 -2.69 -11.05
N GLN A 308 -13.78 -1.99 -10.03
CA GLN A 308 -13.78 -2.47 -8.64
C GLN A 308 -14.71 -3.66 -8.44
N ASP A 309 -15.98 -3.53 -8.83
CA ASP A 309 -17.00 -4.53 -8.54
C ASP A 309 -16.75 -5.86 -9.28
N HIS A 310 -16.04 -5.83 -10.41
CA HIS A 310 -15.61 -7.03 -11.15
C HIS A 310 -14.24 -7.55 -10.72
N GLY A 311 -13.59 -6.92 -9.73
CA GLY A 311 -12.23 -7.26 -9.32
C GLY A 311 -11.20 -7.10 -10.45
N ARG A 312 -11.49 -6.27 -11.45
CA ARG A 312 -10.66 -6.11 -12.65
C ARG A 312 -9.42 -5.26 -12.39
N GLY A 313 -9.53 -4.26 -11.53
CA GLY A 313 -8.41 -3.42 -11.13
C GLY A 313 -8.59 -2.93 -9.70
N LYS A 314 -7.48 -2.60 -9.04
CA LYS A 314 -7.53 -2.02 -7.69
C LYS A 314 -7.75 -0.51 -7.79
N ILE A 315 -8.70 -0.01 -7.01
CA ILE A 315 -8.95 1.43 -6.88
C ILE A 315 -8.11 1.96 -5.71
N LEU A 316 -7.31 2.99 -5.96
CA LEU A 316 -6.36 3.53 -4.98
C LEU A 316 -6.52 5.05 -4.85
N GLY A 317 -6.40 5.55 -3.61
CA GLY A 317 -6.36 7.00 -3.34
C GLY A 317 -7.31 7.40 -2.22
N THR A 318 -8.15 8.41 -2.48
CA THR A 318 -9.17 8.91 -1.54
C THR A 318 -10.58 8.74 -2.11
N VAL A 319 -11.61 8.98 -1.31
CA VAL A 319 -13.01 8.82 -1.72
C VAL A 319 -13.34 9.81 -2.84
N SER A 320 -14.01 9.34 -3.89
CA SER A 320 -14.43 10.19 -5.01
C SER A 320 -15.61 11.11 -4.65
N PHE A 321 -15.92 12.06 -5.53
CA PHE A 321 -16.85 13.16 -5.23
C PHE A 321 -18.29 12.72 -4.89
N GLY A 322 -18.85 11.72 -5.59
CA GLY A 322 -20.23 11.25 -5.44
C GLY A 322 -21.23 11.87 -6.41
N LYS A 323 -20.83 12.25 -7.63
CA LYS A 323 -21.71 12.85 -8.65
C LYS A 323 -22.39 11.76 -9.48
N GLY A 324 -23.35 11.06 -8.85
CA GLY A 324 -24.05 9.91 -9.45
C GLY A 324 -25.40 10.18 -10.12
N SER A 325 -25.72 11.43 -10.47
CA SER A 325 -27.00 11.80 -11.11
C SER A 325 -26.87 11.86 -12.63
N VAL A 326 -27.88 11.33 -13.33
CA VAL A 326 -28.00 11.44 -14.78
C VAL A 326 -28.76 12.72 -15.10
N GLN A 327 -28.05 13.70 -15.64
CA GLN A 327 -28.68 14.85 -16.29
C GLN A 327 -28.87 14.55 -17.77
N ASN A 328 -30.10 14.63 -18.25
CA ASN A 328 -30.36 14.59 -19.68
C ASN A 328 -30.61 16.00 -20.19
N ILE A 329 -29.99 16.34 -21.32
CA ILE A 329 -30.17 17.63 -21.99
C ILE A 329 -31.19 17.42 -23.10
N TYR A 330 -32.30 18.11 -22.99
CA TYR A 330 -33.33 18.14 -24.03
C TYR A 330 -33.18 19.45 -24.80
N SER A 331 -32.85 19.33 -26.09
CA SER A 331 -32.92 20.45 -27.02
C SER A 331 -34.38 20.86 -27.20
N LEU A 332 -34.66 22.14 -27.02
CA LEU A 332 -35.97 22.73 -27.23
C LEU A 332 -35.93 23.62 -28.48
N SER A 333 -37.11 24.13 -28.87
CA SER A 333 -37.22 25.07 -29.98
C SER A 333 -36.37 26.34 -29.75
N HIS A 334 -36.07 27.07 -30.83
CA HIS A 334 -35.37 28.36 -30.77
C HIS A 334 -33.95 28.32 -30.15
N ASN A 335 -33.27 27.17 -30.29
CA ASN A 335 -31.93 26.95 -29.75
C ASN A 335 -31.86 27.14 -28.22
N THR A 336 -32.92 26.75 -27.52
CA THR A 336 -32.96 26.68 -26.05
C THR A 336 -32.86 25.22 -25.61
N GLY A 337 -32.68 24.97 -24.31
CA GLY A 337 -32.66 23.61 -23.80
C GLY A 337 -33.02 23.51 -22.33
N ILE A 338 -33.26 22.28 -21.87
CA ILE A 338 -33.44 21.99 -20.46
C ILE A 338 -32.54 20.84 -20.04
N ALA A 339 -31.80 21.02 -18.95
CA ALA A 339 -31.08 19.94 -18.29
C ALA A 339 -31.95 19.44 -17.14
N LEU A 340 -32.28 18.14 -17.15
CA LEU A 340 -33.12 17.51 -16.12
C LEU A 340 -32.42 16.32 -15.48
N THR A 341 -32.42 16.27 -14.16
CA THR A 341 -31.99 15.08 -13.42
C THR A 341 -33.09 14.03 -13.45
N ILE A 342 -32.93 12.99 -14.27
CA ILE A 342 -33.97 12.00 -14.49
C ILE A 342 -33.71 10.67 -13.77
N GLN A 343 -32.45 10.32 -13.55
CA GLN A 343 -32.03 9.00 -13.09
C GLN A 343 -30.77 9.06 -12.21
N LYS A 344 -30.43 7.95 -11.56
CA LYS A 344 -29.18 7.77 -10.80
C LYS A 344 -28.36 6.61 -11.38
N TYR A 345 -27.04 6.75 -11.35
CA TYR A 345 -26.08 5.70 -11.70
C TYR A 345 -25.83 4.78 -10.52
N TYR A 346 -25.80 3.48 -10.83
CA TYR A 346 -25.49 2.40 -9.89
C TYR A 346 -24.37 1.55 -10.46
N THR A 347 -23.42 1.20 -9.60
CA THR A 347 -22.32 0.29 -9.92
C THR A 347 -22.86 -1.14 -10.16
N PRO A 348 -22.06 -2.06 -10.72
CA PRO A 348 -22.50 -3.44 -10.97
C PRO A 348 -23.00 -4.18 -9.72
N SER A 349 -22.44 -3.91 -8.54
CA SER A 349 -22.92 -4.46 -7.26
C SER A 349 -24.22 -3.81 -6.75
N GLY A 350 -24.78 -2.85 -7.47
CA GLY A 350 -26.03 -2.16 -7.12
C GLY A 350 -25.85 -1.01 -6.13
N LYS A 351 -24.63 -0.52 -5.90
CA LYS A 351 -24.36 0.64 -5.04
C LYS A 351 -24.65 1.94 -5.79
N SER A 352 -25.36 2.86 -5.13
CA SER A 352 -25.58 4.22 -5.66
C SER A 352 -24.29 5.04 -5.52
N ILE A 353 -23.84 5.67 -6.60
CA ILE A 353 -22.70 6.60 -6.59
C ILE A 353 -23.10 7.94 -5.96
N HIS A 354 -24.35 8.36 -6.16
CA HIS A 354 -24.83 9.68 -5.77
C HIS A 354 -24.74 9.91 -4.26
N GLY A 355 -24.02 10.98 -3.86
CA GLY A 355 -23.82 11.40 -2.48
C GLY A 355 -22.89 10.52 -1.65
N LYS A 356 -22.30 9.47 -2.25
CA LYS A 356 -21.41 8.53 -1.56
C LYS A 356 -20.01 8.45 -2.18
N GLY A 357 -19.94 8.53 -3.51
CA GLY A 357 -18.72 8.27 -4.26
C GLY A 357 -18.32 6.79 -4.27
N ILE A 358 -17.14 6.54 -4.80
CA ILE A 358 -16.45 5.25 -4.84
C ILE A 358 -15.40 5.27 -3.72
N GLN A 359 -15.54 4.32 -2.82
CA GLN A 359 -14.54 4.06 -1.78
C GLN A 359 -13.37 3.30 -2.42
N PRO A 360 -12.12 3.78 -2.34
CA PRO A 360 -10.98 3.04 -2.88
C PRO A 360 -10.71 1.74 -2.09
N ASP A 361 -10.18 0.73 -2.78
CA ASP A 361 -9.72 -0.53 -2.17
C ASP A 361 -8.48 -0.32 -1.30
N VAL A 362 -7.62 0.64 -1.69
CA VAL A 362 -6.40 1.01 -0.97
C VAL A 362 -6.43 2.51 -0.70
N ILE A 363 -6.66 2.88 0.55
CA ILE A 363 -6.70 4.29 0.96
C ILE A 363 -5.28 4.81 1.12
N VAL A 364 -4.91 5.81 0.33
CA VAL A 364 -3.63 6.53 0.44
C VAL A 364 -3.93 8.01 0.31
N LYS A 365 -3.63 8.79 1.34
CA LYS A 365 -3.84 10.24 1.34
C LYS A 365 -2.69 10.95 0.60
N PRO A 366 -2.95 12.07 -0.08
CA PRO A 366 -1.88 12.93 -0.57
C PRO A 366 -1.08 13.53 0.60
N ILE A 367 0.10 14.08 0.30
CA ILE A 367 0.86 14.87 1.26
C ILE A 367 0.08 16.17 1.50
N GLU A 368 -0.49 16.33 2.69
CA GLU A 368 -1.20 17.54 3.08
C GLU A 368 -0.46 18.28 4.19
N PRO A 369 -0.30 19.61 4.08
CA PRO A 369 0.23 20.42 5.17
C PRO A 369 -0.62 20.29 6.44
N THR A 370 0.02 20.06 7.58
CA THR A 370 -0.63 20.15 8.90
C THR A 370 -1.08 21.58 9.22
N GLU A 371 -1.86 21.80 10.29
CA GLU A 371 -2.20 23.17 10.72
C GLU A 371 -0.96 24.00 11.04
N ASP A 372 0.04 23.38 11.68
CA ASP A 372 1.34 23.99 11.95
C ASP A 372 2.09 24.32 10.65
N ASP A 373 2.11 23.40 9.69
CA ASP A 373 2.71 23.67 8.38
C ASP A 373 2.03 24.86 7.69
N ARG A 374 0.70 24.95 7.74
CA ARG A 374 -0.07 26.05 7.14
C ARG A 374 0.24 27.38 7.80
N PHE A 375 0.41 27.41 9.12
CA PHE A 375 0.85 28.60 9.83
C PHE A 375 2.23 29.07 9.34
N TYR A 376 3.18 28.15 9.22
CA TYR A 376 4.53 28.45 8.74
C TYR A 376 4.55 28.84 7.26
N ILE A 377 3.72 28.22 6.41
CA ILE A 377 3.55 28.61 5.00
C ILE A 377 3.10 30.06 4.88
N ARG A 378 2.10 30.49 5.67
CA ARG A 378 1.63 31.88 5.68
C ARG A 378 2.74 32.85 6.10
N LYS A 379 3.43 32.52 7.19
CA LYS A 379 4.56 33.32 7.70
C LYS A 379 5.71 33.42 6.69
N MET A 380 5.97 32.35 5.94
CA MET A 380 6.94 32.33 4.84
C MET A 380 6.51 33.22 3.68
N ALA A 381 5.23 33.16 3.29
CA ALA A 381 4.67 33.94 2.18
C ALA A 381 4.66 35.45 2.48
N GLU A 382 4.23 35.87 3.69
CA GLU A 382 4.24 37.27 4.12
C GLU A 382 5.64 37.90 4.01
N LYS A 383 6.66 37.11 4.34
CA LYS A 383 8.06 37.54 4.31
C LYS A 383 8.78 37.23 3.00
N LYS A 384 8.07 36.72 1.99
CA LYS A 384 8.61 36.29 0.69
C LYS A 384 9.87 35.41 0.82
N MET A 385 9.88 34.53 1.83
CA MET A 385 11.09 33.80 2.25
C MET A 385 11.54 32.81 1.17
N LEU A 386 10.57 32.11 0.56
CA LEU A 386 10.85 31.13 -0.48
C LEU A 386 11.34 31.83 -1.76
N GLU A 387 10.73 32.95 -2.15
CA GLU A 387 11.19 33.76 -3.27
C GLU A 387 12.61 34.29 -3.04
N THR A 388 12.91 34.75 -1.83
CA THR A 388 14.25 35.24 -1.45
C THR A 388 15.29 34.13 -1.52
N PHE A 389 14.93 32.91 -1.11
CA PHE A 389 15.80 31.74 -1.21
C PHE A 389 16.05 31.35 -2.68
N LEU A 390 15.00 31.36 -3.50
CA LEU A 390 15.04 31.00 -4.92
C LEU A 390 15.93 31.94 -5.74
N LEU A 391 16.05 33.21 -5.38
CA LEU A 391 16.97 34.16 -6.04
C LEU A 391 18.43 33.71 -5.97
N LYS A 392 18.83 32.99 -4.90
CA LYS A 392 20.18 32.46 -4.73
C LYS A 392 20.31 31.00 -5.15
N ASN A 393 19.22 30.24 -5.07
CA ASN A 393 19.15 28.81 -5.36
C ASN A 393 17.98 28.54 -6.32
N PRO A 394 18.11 28.85 -7.62
CA PRO A 394 16.98 28.79 -8.56
C PRO A 394 16.59 27.37 -8.99
N ASN A 395 17.46 26.38 -8.74
CA ASN A 395 17.28 25.00 -9.22
C ASN A 395 17.03 24.04 -8.06
N TYR A 396 16.05 23.14 -8.23
CA TYR A 396 15.82 22.04 -7.28
C TYR A 396 16.97 21.03 -7.33
N SER A 397 17.53 20.71 -6.16
CA SER A 397 18.48 19.61 -5.94
C SER A 397 18.48 19.25 -4.46
N GLU A 398 18.85 18.03 -4.09
CA GLU A 398 18.95 17.64 -2.67
C GLU A 398 19.93 18.54 -1.90
N ALA A 399 21.05 18.92 -2.52
CA ALA A 399 22.00 19.87 -1.91
C ALA A 399 21.34 21.23 -1.60
N ASN A 400 20.52 21.74 -2.51
CA ASN A 400 19.79 22.99 -2.29
C ASN A 400 18.61 22.83 -1.32
N PHE A 401 18.00 21.64 -1.26
CA PHE A 401 16.97 21.36 -0.29
C PHE A 401 17.51 21.36 1.15
N VAL A 402 18.67 20.76 1.40
CA VAL A 402 19.36 20.84 2.70
C VAL A 402 19.67 22.30 3.08
N LEU A 403 20.06 23.13 2.11
CA LEU A 403 20.23 24.57 2.33
C LEU A 403 18.92 25.29 2.67
N LEU A 404 17.81 24.88 2.05
CA LEU A 404 16.48 25.42 2.37
C LEU A 404 16.08 25.03 3.79
N GLU A 405 16.22 23.78 4.19
CA GLU A 405 15.92 23.33 5.56
C GLU A 405 16.71 24.11 6.60
N LYS A 406 18.00 24.32 6.35
CA LYS A 406 18.86 25.15 7.21
C LYS A 406 18.37 26.60 7.26
N TYR A 407 18.07 27.20 6.11
CA TYR A 407 17.56 28.57 6.01
C TYR A 407 16.23 28.76 6.76
N LEU A 408 15.31 27.80 6.63
CA LEU A 408 14.02 27.82 7.32
C LEU A 408 14.19 27.65 8.84
N SER A 409 15.07 26.73 9.27
CA SER A 409 15.40 26.49 10.68
C SER A 409 16.01 27.73 11.35
N GLU A 410 16.99 28.38 10.71
CA GLU A 410 17.61 29.63 11.19
C GLU A 410 16.60 30.79 11.35
N LYS A 411 15.49 30.74 10.61
CA LYS A 411 14.40 31.73 10.66
C LYS A 411 13.25 31.30 11.57
N GLY A 412 13.40 30.18 12.29
CA GLY A 412 12.39 29.65 13.20
C GLY A 412 11.13 29.16 12.51
N ILE A 413 11.25 28.68 11.27
CA ILE A 413 10.18 28.02 10.52
C ILE A 413 10.33 26.51 10.72
N LYS A 414 9.30 25.87 11.28
CA LYS A 414 9.26 24.42 11.54
C LYS A 414 8.28 23.74 10.58
N LEU A 415 8.64 23.73 9.31
CA LEU A 415 7.85 23.07 8.26
C LEU A 415 8.29 21.60 8.14
N SER A 416 7.36 20.67 7.94
CA SER A 416 7.70 19.28 7.65
C SER A 416 8.52 19.18 6.36
N ALA A 417 9.48 18.24 6.32
CA ALA A 417 10.42 18.10 5.20
C ALA A 417 9.68 17.84 3.87
N ASP A 418 8.64 17.00 3.88
CA ASP A 418 7.84 16.69 2.70
C ASP A 418 7.10 17.91 2.15
N VAL A 419 6.56 18.76 3.05
CA VAL A 419 5.88 20.00 2.67
C VAL A 419 6.90 21.04 2.18
N ALA A 420 8.06 21.13 2.82
CA ALA A 420 9.16 22.00 2.38
C ALA A 420 9.66 21.60 0.98
N ARG A 421 9.87 20.29 0.74
CA ARG A 421 10.24 19.75 -0.58
C ARG A 421 9.17 20.08 -1.62
N PHE A 422 7.91 19.84 -1.28
CA PHE A 422 6.79 20.15 -2.16
C PHE A 422 6.76 21.62 -2.55
N LEU A 423 6.85 22.54 -1.60
CA LEU A 423 6.84 23.98 -1.88
C LEU A 423 8.04 24.39 -2.73
N TYR A 424 9.23 23.88 -2.41
CA TYR A 424 10.44 24.20 -3.17
C TYR A 424 10.34 23.71 -4.62
N LYS A 425 10.06 22.41 -4.78
CA LYS A 425 9.90 21.76 -6.08
C LYS A 425 8.81 22.43 -6.92
N SER A 426 7.68 22.79 -6.30
CA SER A 426 6.57 23.47 -6.98
C SER A 426 6.96 24.84 -7.57
N LYS A 427 7.86 25.59 -6.91
CA LYS A 427 8.29 26.92 -7.35
C LYS A 427 9.48 26.91 -8.30
N THR A 428 10.29 25.85 -8.27
CA THR A 428 11.45 25.65 -9.17
C THR A 428 11.08 24.93 -10.46
N ARG A 429 9.88 24.34 -10.57
CA ARG A 429 9.42 23.70 -11.81
C ARG A 429 9.34 24.78 -12.92
N GLN A 430 10.18 24.65 -13.94
CA GLN A 430 10.13 25.50 -15.12
C GLN A 430 8.93 25.11 -16.01
N GLU A 431 8.22 26.09 -16.56
CA GLU A 431 7.20 25.87 -17.58
C GLU A 431 7.81 25.11 -18.77
N GLY A 432 7.40 23.85 -18.97
CA GLY A 432 7.82 23.01 -20.09
C GLY A 432 8.62 21.75 -19.74
N GLN A 433 9.17 21.63 -18.53
CA GLN A 433 9.81 20.39 -18.04
C GLN A 433 8.82 19.53 -17.22
N ASN A 434 7.67 19.21 -17.81
CA ASN A 434 6.63 18.44 -17.13
C ASN A 434 6.84 16.93 -17.33
N SER A 435 7.67 16.30 -16.50
CA SER A 435 7.43 14.89 -16.18
C SER A 435 6.04 14.81 -15.56
N ILE A 436 5.13 14.06 -16.18
CA ILE A 436 3.78 13.79 -15.65
C ILE A 436 3.87 13.05 -14.30
N LEU A 437 5.01 12.41 -14.05
CA LEU A 437 5.27 11.55 -12.90
C LEU A 437 6.12 12.30 -11.86
N ASP A 438 5.63 12.36 -10.63
CA ASP A 438 6.40 12.79 -9.46
C ASP A 438 6.54 11.63 -8.47
N LEU A 439 7.47 10.71 -8.75
CA LEU A 439 7.71 9.53 -7.93
C LEU A 439 8.18 9.86 -6.50
N GLU A 440 8.67 11.07 -6.27
CA GLU A 440 9.21 11.50 -4.98
C GLU A 440 8.07 11.95 -4.05
N LEU A 441 7.16 12.79 -4.55
CA LEU A 441 6.14 13.45 -3.74
C LEU A 441 4.73 12.92 -3.94
N ASP A 442 4.54 11.93 -4.82
CA ASP A 442 3.23 11.29 -5.03
C ASP A 442 3.17 9.93 -4.32
N PRO A 443 2.70 9.87 -3.06
CA PRO A 443 2.58 8.61 -2.31
C PRO A 443 1.57 7.65 -2.95
N GLN A 444 0.54 8.17 -3.64
CA GLN A 444 -0.47 7.36 -4.30
C GLN A 444 0.11 6.66 -5.53
N LEU A 445 0.86 7.40 -6.37
CA LEU A 445 1.58 6.82 -7.51
C LEU A 445 2.59 5.76 -7.07
N ARG A 446 3.38 6.03 -6.02
CA ARG A 446 4.32 5.05 -5.46
C ARG A 446 3.63 3.77 -5.02
N LYS A 447 2.50 3.89 -4.30
CA LYS A 447 1.75 2.71 -3.85
C LYS A 447 1.11 1.95 -5.02
N ALA A 448 0.71 2.65 -6.08
CA ALA A 448 0.18 2.02 -7.29
C ALA A 448 1.24 1.20 -8.04
N ILE A 449 2.46 1.73 -8.11
CA ILE A 449 3.63 1.00 -8.65
C ILE A 449 3.91 -0.25 -7.81
N GLU A 450 3.89 -0.13 -6.48
CA GLU A 450 4.09 -1.26 -5.56
C GLU A 450 3.06 -2.38 -5.79
N ILE A 451 1.79 -2.04 -6.03
CA ILE A 451 0.72 -3.02 -6.29
C ILE A 451 0.90 -3.74 -7.62
N LEU A 452 1.35 -3.05 -8.67
CA LEU A 452 1.46 -3.61 -10.02
C LEU A 452 2.80 -4.29 -10.32
N SER A 453 3.84 -3.93 -9.57
CA SER A 453 5.16 -4.57 -9.64
C SER A 453 5.51 -5.22 -8.30
N PRO A 454 4.72 -6.19 -7.80
CA PRO A 454 5.08 -6.93 -6.61
C PRO A 454 6.27 -7.83 -6.94
N ASN A 455 7.47 -7.39 -6.56
CA ASN A 455 8.72 -8.15 -6.66
C ASN A 455 9.16 -8.54 -8.09
N LYS A 456 9.59 -7.56 -8.88
CA LYS A 456 10.58 -7.78 -9.95
C LYS A 456 11.77 -6.85 -9.72
N ASP A 457 12.84 -7.46 -9.24
CA ASP A 457 14.18 -6.94 -9.00
C ASP A 457 14.33 -5.87 -7.90
N GLY A 458 15.18 -6.22 -6.93
CA GLY A 458 15.36 -5.49 -5.69
C GLY A 458 16.22 -4.25 -5.84
N GLU A 459 15.70 -3.13 -5.32
CA GLU A 459 16.40 -2.22 -4.40
C GLU A 459 15.42 -1.10 -3.99
N LYS A 460 14.95 -1.20 -2.73
CA LYS A 460 14.50 -0.14 -1.80
C LYS A 460 13.55 0.97 -2.29
N ASN A 461 12.30 0.91 -1.79
CA ASN A 461 11.73 1.93 -0.88
C ASN A 461 10.37 1.49 -0.29
N LEU A 462 10.29 0.26 0.24
CA LEU A 462 9.37 -0.02 1.34
C LEU A 462 9.92 0.66 2.59
N LYS A 463 9.06 1.21 3.47
CA LYS A 463 9.52 1.61 4.80
C LYS A 463 10.22 0.38 5.41
N PRO A 464 11.48 0.49 5.86
CA PRO A 464 12.21 -0.64 6.39
C PRO A 464 11.38 -1.32 7.49
N MET A 465 11.19 -2.64 7.39
CA MET A 465 10.49 -3.39 8.41
C MET A 465 11.44 -3.62 9.57
N ILE A 466 11.20 -2.91 10.66
CA ILE A 466 12.02 -3.04 11.88
C ILE A 466 11.32 -4.01 12.81
N GLY A 467 12.03 -5.05 13.24
CA GLY A 467 11.51 -6.05 14.16
C GLY A 467 12.37 -6.19 15.39
N MET A 468 11.70 -6.46 16.51
CA MET A 468 12.34 -6.81 17.77
C MET A 468 12.23 -8.31 17.99
N GLY A 469 13.30 -8.95 18.46
CA GLY A 469 13.35 -10.34 18.88
C GLY A 469 13.72 -10.43 20.35
N ILE A 470 12.92 -11.19 21.10
CA ILE A 470 13.07 -11.42 22.54
C ILE A 470 13.41 -12.89 22.76
N GLU A 471 14.63 -13.16 23.25
CA GLU A 471 15.10 -14.50 23.59
C GLU A 471 15.31 -14.62 25.10
N THR A 472 14.57 -15.54 25.72
CA THR A 472 14.61 -15.88 27.15
C THR A 472 14.30 -17.36 27.37
N SER A 473 14.70 -18.24 26.45
CA SER A 473 14.39 -19.68 26.51
C SER A 473 15.08 -20.40 27.68
N CYS A 474 16.31 -20.00 28.01
CA CYS A 474 17.19 -20.74 28.90
C CYS A 474 17.94 -19.82 29.88
N ASP A 475 19.21 -19.50 29.59
CA ASP A 475 20.11 -18.74 30.46
C ASP A 475 20.73 -17.49 29.80
N GLU A 476 20.33 -17.18 28.57
CA GLU A 476 20.58 -15.88 27.91
C GLU A 476 19.33 -15.01 27.94
N THR A 477 19.46 -13.79 28.45
CA THR A 477 18.48 -12.73 28.20
C THR A 477 18.96 -11.93 27.02
N SER A 478 18.19 -11.87 25.93
CA SER A 478 18.62 -11.11 24.76
C SER A 478 17.50 -10.40 24.04
N ILE A 479 17.80 -9.17 23.63
CA ILE A 479 16.98 -8.34 22.76
C ILE A 479 17.78 -8.06 21.50
N GLY A 480 17.22 -8.42 20.35
CA GLY A 480 17.78 -8.12 19.03
C GLY A 480 16.83 -7.25 18.24
N ILE A 481 17.36 -6.26 17.54
CA ILE A 481 16.58 -5.40 16.64
C ILE A 481 17.17 -5.53 15.24
N VAL A 482 16.33 -5.95 14.30
CA VAL A 482 16.74 -6.18 12.90
C VAL A 482 15.89 -5.37 11.95
N ARG A 483 16.50 -4.94 10.85
CA ARG A 483 15.84 -4.32 9.71
C ARG A 483 15.78 -5.31 8.57
N ASP A 484 14.57 -5.48 8.02
CA ASP A 484 14.27 -6.33 6.88
C ASP A 484 14.78 -7.79 7.02
N GLY A 485 14.88 -8.27 8.26
CA GLY A 485 15.40 -9.60 8.62
C GLY A 485 16.85 -9.85 8.20
N LYS A 486 17.60 -8.81 7.82
CA LYS A 486 18.93 -8.92 7.21
C LYS A 486 19.97 -8.02 7.88
N ASP A 487 19.58 -6.82 8.28
CA ASP A 487 20.47 -5.84 8.87
C ASP A 487 20.29 -5.83 10.40
N LEU A 488 21.35 -6.10 11.16
CA LEU A 488 21.33 -6.00 12.61
C LEU A 488 21.50 -4.53 13.04
N LEU A 489 20.51 -3.96 13.73
CA LEU A 489 20.55 -2.60 14.26
C LEU A 489 21.08 -2.56 15.70
N SER A 490 20.64 -3.50 16.54
CA SER A 490 21.12 -3.66 17.90
C SER A 490 21.03 -5.12 18.34
N LEU A 491 21.97 -5.54 19.18
CA LEU A 491 21.94 -6.85 19.83
C LEU A 491 22.49 -6.74 21.25
N LYS A 492 21.62 -6.87 22.24
CA LYS A 492 21.99 -6.93 23.65
C LYS A 492 21.85 -8.36 24.14
N ILE A 493 22.88 -8.85 24.84
CA ILE A 493 22.90 -10.20 25.41
C ILE A 493 23.44 -10.09 26.83
N PHE A 494 22.71 -10.66 27.77
CA PHE A 494 23.17 -10.93 29.12
C PHE A 494 23.18 -12.45 29.32
N SER A 495 24.38 -13.01 29.39
CA SER A 495 24.58 -14.43 29.67
C SER A 495 24.67 -14.65 31.18
N GLN A 496 23.97 -15.67 31.68
CA GLN A 496 23.91 -16.02 33.09
C GLN A 496 24.96 -17.07 33.50
N ILE A 497 25.91 -17.43 32.62
CA ILE A 497 26.90 -18.49 32.86
C ILE A 497 27.58 -18.36 34.25
N ASP A 498 27.98 -17.16 34.66
CA ASP A 498 28.64 -16.93 35.95
C ASP A 498 27.72 -17.21 37.15
N LEU A 499 26.40 -17.05 36.99
CA LEU A 499 25.41 -17.34 38.04
C LEU A 499 25.21 -18.85 38.22
N HIS A 500 25.35 -19.62 37.14
CA HIS A 500 25.13 -21.06 37.12
C HIS A 500 26.41 -21.88 37.38
N LYS A 501 27.58 -21.28 37.15
CA LYS A 501 28.91 -21.89 37.35
C LYS A 501 29.10 -22.59 38.72
N PRO A 502 28.64 -22.05 39.87
CA PRO A 502 28.77 -22.73 41.16
C PRO A 502 27.96 -24.04 41.27
N TYR A 503 26.92 -24.21 40.45
CA TYR A 503 26.02 -25.36 40.48
C TYR A 503 26.37 -26.43 39.43
N GLY A 504 27.29 -26.13 38.51
CA GLY A 504 27.69 -27.03 37.43
C GLY A 504 26.61 -27.30 36.39
N GLY A 505 25.58 -26.44 36.31
CA GLY A 505 24.46 -26.54 35.39
C GLY A 505 23.41 -25.46 35.63
N ILE A 506 22.48 -25.31 34.70
CA ILE A 506 21.45 -24.26 34.73
C ILE A 506 20.41 -24.56 35.82
N VAL A 507 20.19 -23.60 36.72
CA VAL A 507 19.17 -23.67 37.78
C VAL A 507 17.93 -22.87 37.34
N PRO A 508 16.76 -23.50 37.09
CA PRO A 508 15.62 -22.83 36.46
C PRO A 508 15.09 -21.58 37.19
N GLU A 509 15.06 -21.61 38.52
CA GLU A 509 14.61 -20.49 39.33
C GLU A 509 15.57 -19.30 39.27
N ILE A 510 16.89 -19.56 39.30
CA ILE A 510 17.92 -18.52 39.15
C ILE A 510 17.80 -17.89 37.76
N ALA A 511 17.59 -18.71 36.73
CA ALA A 511 17.46 -18.23 35.37
C ALA A 511 16.24 -17.32 35.19
N SER A 512 15.08 -17.76 35.66
CA SER A 512 13.82 -17.00 35.58
C SER A 512 13.95 -15.62 36.25
N ARG A 513 14.58 -15.56 37.44
CA ARG A 513 14.81 -14.29 38.16
C ARG A 513 15.79 -13.38 37.43
N ALA A 514 16.88 -13.93 36.92
CA ALA A 514 17.87 -13.15 36.19
C ALA A 514 17.28 -12.53 34.91
N HIS A 515 16.41 -13.24 34.18
CA HIS A 515 15.67 -12.64 33.06
C HIS A 515 14.82 -11.46 33.52
N LEU A 516 14.05 -11.63 34.59
CA LEU A 516 13.16 -10.59 35.12
C LEU A 516 13.94 -9.31 35.53
N GLU A 517 15.11 -9.48 36.16
CA GLU A 517 15.97 -8.36 36.59
C GLU A 517 16.62 -7.62 35.41
N LYS A 518 16.88 -8.31 34.30
CA LYS A 518 17.72 -7.78 33.21
C LYS A 518 16.93 -7.34 31.98
N ILE A 519 15.78 -7.95 31.69
CA ILE A 519 15.08 -7.75 30.42
C ILE A 519 14.73 -6.28 30.12
N ASN A 520 14.35 -5.49 31.12
CA ASN A 520 14.03 -4.07 30.94
C ASN A 520 15.28 -3.24 30.59
N LEU A 521 16.41 -3.51 31.25
CA LEU A 521 17.67 -2.82 31.00
C LEU A 521 18.18 -3.12 29.58
N LEU A 522 18.12 -4.39 29.16
CA LEU A 522 18.52 -4.76 27.80
C LEU A 522 17.57 -4.17 26.74
N LEU A 523 16.28 -4.06 27.05
CA LEU A 523 15.32 -3.42 26.16
C LEU A 523 15.67 -1.94 25.96
N GLU A 524 15.92 -1.22 27.05
CA GLU A 524 16.31 0.20 27.02
C GLU A 524 17.61 0.38 26.22
N ASP A 525 18.66 -0.37 26.55
CA ASP A 525 19.94 -0.34 25.85
C ASP A 525 19.82 -0.67 24.36
N ALA A 526 18.94 -1.62 23.99
CA ALA A 526 18.73 -2.01 22.60
C ALA A 526 17.99 -0.93 21.80
N MET A 527 16.97 -0.33 22.40
CA MET A 527 16.20 0.75 21.79
C MET A 527 17.06 2.00 21.60
N GLU A 528 17.91 2.33 22.58
CA GLU A 528 18.85 3.44 22.49
C GLU A 528 19.91 3.21 21.38
N GLU A 529 20.58 2.04 21.36
CA GLU A 529 21.61 1.74 20.35
C GLU A 529 21.05 1.70 18.92
N SER A 530 19.81 1.23 18.74
CA SER A 530 19.19 1.16 17.42
C SER A 530 18.60 2.49 16.93
N GLU A 531 18.53 3.50 17.80
CA GLU A 531 17.95 4.83 17.53
C GLU A 531 16.49 4.78 17.04
N ILE A 532 15.72 3.77 17.46
CA ILE A 532 14.30 3.61 17.08
C ILE A 532 13.36 3.96 18.24
N GLN A 533 12.08 4.18 17.92
CA GLN A 533 11.01 4.26 18.91
C GLN A 533 10.09 3.04 18.78
N PHE A 534 9.31 2.72 19.82
CA PHE A 534 8.39 1.56 19.78
C PHE A 534 7.39 1.61 18.62
N LYS A 535 6.95 2.80 18.22
CA LYS A 535 6.07 3.03 17.05
C LYS A 535 6.70 2.69 15.69
N ASP A 536 8.02 2.53 15.65
CA ASP A 536 8.76 2.16 14.44
C ASP A 536 8.84 0.64 14.26
N LEU A 537 8.55 -0.13 15.31
CA LEU A 537 8.47 -1.58 15.26
C LEU A 537 7.29 -2.00 14.39
N SER A 538 7.59 -2.82 13.39
CA SER A 538 6.60 -3.51 12.56
C SER A 538 6.07 -4.77 13.22
N TYR A 539 6.89 -5.40 14.08
CA TYR A 539 6.53 -6.61 14.82
C TYR A 539 7.42 -6.83 16.04
N VAL A 540 6.93 -7.64 16.99
CA VAL A 540 7.70 -8.19 18.12
C VAL A 540 7.66 -9.71 18.05
N ALA A 541 8.81 -10.31 17.78
CA ALA A 541 9.01 -11.74 17.84
C ALA A 541 9.54 -12.16 19.20
N VAL A 542 9.01 -13.25 19.74
CA VAL A 542 9.37 -13.76 21.06
C VAL A 542 9.46 -15.27 21.05
N THR A 543 10.53 -15.81 21.64
CA THR A 543 10.67 -17.25 21.78
C THR A 543 9.57 -17.81 22.68
N SER A 544 8.76 -18.72 22.14
CA SER A 544 7.65 -19.32 22.87
C SER A 544 7.83 -20.82 23.16
N SER A 545 8.74 -21.49 22.44
CA SER A 545 9.05 -22.91 22.63
C SER A 545 10.30 -23.35 21.87
N PRO A 546 10.92 -24.47 22.24
CA PRO A 546 10.97 -25.03 23.59
C PRO A 546 11.80 -24.13 24.54
N GLY A 547 11.79 -24.42 25.84
CA GLY A 547 12.58 -23.70 26.84
C GLY A 547 12.10 -23.94 28.27
N LEU A 548 12.74 -23.28 29.23
CA LEU A 548 12.30 -23.29 30.63
C LEU A 548 11.03 -22.43 30.75
N THR A 549 9.92 -23.01 31.23
CA THR A 549 8.62 -22.32 31.29
C THR A 549 8.71 -20.97 32.00
N GLY A 550 9.39 -20.90 33.14
CA GLY A 550 9.57 -19.65 33.89
C GLY A 550 10.30 -18.57 33.08
N SER A 551 11.40 -18.95 32.40
CA SER A 551 12.17 -18.06 31.54
C SER A 551 11.38 -17.60 30.31
N LEU A 552 10.70 -18.51 29.62
CA LEU A 552 9.87 -18.19 28.44
C LEU A 552 8.74 -17.21 28.79
N MET A 553 8.13 -17.38 29.98
CA MET A 553 7.08 -16.48 30.44
C MET A 553 7.57 -15.04 30.56
N VAL A 554 8.81 -14.79 30.99
CA VAL A 554 9.35 -13.43 31.12
C VAL A 554 9.36 -12.71 29.77
N GLY A 555 9.93 -13.34 28.73
CA GLY A 555 9.93 -12.79 27.38
C GLY A 555 8.51 -12.62 26.81
N ALA A 556 7.63 -13.60 27.03
CA ALA A 556 6.25 -13.55 26.58
C ALA A 556 5.48 -12.37 27.21
N GLN A 557 5.65 -12.10 28.51
CA GLN A 557 5.00 -10.95 29.15
C GLN A 557 5.53 -9.63 28.59
N MET A 558 6.83 -9.52 28.30
CA MET A 558 7.39 -8.33 27.67
C MET A 558 6.73 -8.07 26.30
N ALA A 559 6.65 -9.10 25.44
CA ALA A 559 6.00 -8.97 24.12
C ALA A 559 4.53 -8.53 24.23
N ARG A 560 3.79 -9.08 25.20
CA ARG A 560 2.41 -8.70 25.47
C ARG A 560 2.29 -7.24 25.93
N CYS A 561 3.18 -6.78 26.80
CA CYS A 561 3.21 -5.39 27.23
C CYS A 561 3.43 -4.44 26.05
N ILE A 562 4.39 -4.75 25.15
CA ILE A 562 4.65 -3.92 23.97
C ILE A 562 3.41 -3.89 23.06
N HIS A 563 2.79 -5.04 22.80
CA HIS A 563 1.56 -5.13 22.02
C HIS A 563 0.40 -4.34 22.64
N MET A 564 0.17 -4.45 23.94
CA MET A 564 -0.92 -3.72 24.62
C MET A 564 -0.79 -2.21 24.51
N VAL A 565 0.44 -1.70 24.51
CA VAL A 565 0.71 -0.26 24.51
C VAL A 565 0.78 0.30 23.09
N TYR A 566 1.36 -0.44 22.14
CA TYR A 566 1.70 0.05 20.81
C TYR A 566 0.97 -0.66 19.67
N GLU A 567 0.08 -1.61 19.98
CA GLU A 567 -0.64 -2.46 19.01
C GLU A 567 0.30 -3.19 18.04
N THR A 568 1.56 -3.39 18.42
CA THR A 568 2.56 -4.04 17.59
C THR A 568 2.26 -5.54 17.49
N PRO A 569 2.19 -6.15 16.29
CA PRO A 569 1.94 -7.58 16.11
C PRO A 569 2.91 -8.46 16.89
N ILE A 570 2.39 -9.49 17.56
CA ILE A 570 3.20 -10.49 18.30
C ILE A 570 3.42 -11.72 17.43
N LEU A 571 4.67 -12.17 17.34
CA LEU A 571 5.05 -13.42 16.70
C LEU A 571 5.73 -14.36 17.71
N PRO A 572 4.99 -15.32 18.27
CA PRO A 572 5.57 -16.42 19.03
C PRO A 572 6.36 -17.31 18.07
N VAL A 573 7.65 -17.50 18.33
CA VAL A 573 8.55 -18.25 17.44
C VAL A 573 9.21 -19.45 18.13
N CYS A 574 9.65 -20.40 17.32
CA CYS A 574 10.33 -21.61 17.78
C CYS A 574 11.82 -21.33 17.91
N HIS A 575 12.35 -21.47 19.12
CA HIS A 575 13.75 -21.30 19.47
C HIS A 575 14.68 -22.07 18.52
N LEU A 576 14.35 -23.34 18.25
CA LEU A 576 15.16 -24.22 17.39
C LEU A 576 15.19 -23.74 15.94
N GLN A 577 14.08 -23.20 15.45
CA GLN A 577 14.02 -22.65 14.10
C GLN A 577 14.74 -21.30 14.00
N SER A 578 14.72 -20.49 15.07
CA SER A 578 15.44 -19.21 15.14
C SER A 578 16.93 -19.39 14.87
N HIS A 579 17.54 -20.43 15.44
CA HIS A 579 18.95 -20.78 15.21
C HIS A 579 19.33 -20.87 13.72
N PHE A 580 18.42 -21.27 12.82
CA PHE A 580 18.68 -21.28 11.38
C PHE A 580 18.44 -19.92 10.71
N ALA A 581 17.51 -19.12 11.23
CA ALA A 581 17.16 -17.81 10.66
C ALA A 581 18.30 -16.79 10.76
N VAL A 582 19.18 -16.93 11.74
CA VAL A 582 20.32 -16.03 11.95
C VAL A 582 21.31 -15.98 10.77
N LEU A 583 21.38 -17.05 9.97
CA LEU A 583 22.22 -17.11 8.76
C LEU A 583 21.89 -16.02 7.75
N HIS A 584 20.65 -15.54 7.73
CA HIS A 584 20.22 -14.50 6.80
C HIS A 584 20.81 -13.12 7.15
N LEU A 585 21.18 -12.90 8.41
CA LEU A 585 21.94 -11.71 8.83
C LEU A 585 23.37 -11.72 8.28
N GLU A 586 23.84 -12.85 7.76
CA GLU A 586 25.13 -12.99 7.08
C GLU A 586 24.98 -13.10 5.56
N GLY A 587 23.78 -12.81 5.03
CA GLY A 587 23.51 -12.79 3.59
C GLY A 587 23.30 -14.17 2.96
N VAL A 588 23.07 -15.21 3.75
CA VAL A 588 22.70 -16.53 3.21
C VAL A 588 21.34 -16.44 2.49
N PRO A 589 21.21 -16.96 1.26
CA PRO A 589 19.94 -16.92 0.52
C PRO A 589 18.83 -17.74 1.17
N THR A 590 17.60 -17.20 1.18
CA THR A 590 16.37 -17.93 1.51
C THR A 590 15.95 -18.84 0.35
N GLU A 591 16.58 -20.00 0.20
CA GLU A 591 16.08 -21.02 -0.72
C GLU A 591 16.00 -22.40 -0.07
N PHE A 592 14.76 -22.91 -0.05
CA PHE A 592 14.32 -24.15 0.59
C PHE A 592 13.95 -25.21 -0.46
N PRO A 593 13.90 -26.51 -0.13
CA PRO A 593 14.13 -27.10 1.18
C PRO A 593 15.61 -27.20 1.54
N VAL A 594 15.91 -27.16 2.85
CA VAL A 594 17.27 -27.34 3.39
C VAL A 594 17.27 -28.34 4.54
N LEU A 595 18.40 -29.00 4.77
CA LEU A 595 18.63 -29.76 6.00
C LEU A 595 19.13 -28.82 7.10
N GLY A 596 18.45 -28.80 8.24
CA GLY A 596 18.86 -28.05 9.43
C GLY A 596 19.64 -28.92 10.40
N LEU A 597 20.95 -28.75 10.52
CA LEU A 597 21.76 -29.39 11.56
C LEU A 597 21.82 -28.49 12.79
N LEU A 598 21.19 -28.89 13.90
CA LEU A 598 21.21 -28.13 15.15
C LEU A 598 22.05 -28.84 16.21
N LEU A 599 23.17 -28.23 16.60
CA LEU A 599 24.09 -28.74 17.63
C LEU A 599 24.28 -27.68 18.73
N SER A 600 23.54 -27.80 19.82
CA SER A 600 23.58 -26.89 20.98
C SER A 600 23.89 -27.65 22.28
N GLY A 601 23.83 -26.96 23.43
CA GLY A 601 23.92 -27.57 24.75
C GLY A 601 22.88 -28.66 24.98
N GLY A 602 21.62 -28.41 24.59
CA GLY A 602 20.48 -29.30 24.82
C GLY A 602 19.87 -29.94 23.57
N ASN A 603 20.41 -29.68 22.37
CA ASN A 603 19.88 -30.27 21.13
C ASN A 603 21.00 -30.83 20.25
N SER A 604 20.76 -32.01 19.68
CA SER A 604 21.60 -32.59 18.63
C SER A 604 20.71 -33.31 17.65
N ALA A 605 20.25 -32.58 16.65
CA ALA A 605 19.19 -33.01 15.75
C ALA A 605 19.44 -32.56 14.31
N ILE A 606 18.85 -33.28 13.37
CA ILE A 606 18.75 -32.91 11.96
C ILE A 606 17.27 -32.74 11.63
N TYR A 607 16.95 -31.63 10.98
CA TYR A 607 15.62 -31.26 10.53
C TYR A 607 15.56 -31.12 9.02
N ILE A 608 14.36 -31.22 8.45
CA ILE A 608 14.05 -30.74 7.11
C ILE A 608 13.29 -29.43 7.25
N LEU A 609 13.87 -28.35 6.75
CA LEU A 609 13.20 -27.06 6.69
C LEU A 609 12.61 -26.91 5.29
N HIS A 610 11.29 -27.00 5.20
CA HIS A 610 10.57 -26.73 3.94
C HIS A 610 10.46 -25.23 3.68
N GLU A 611 10.40 -24.45 4.76
CA GLU A 611 10.38 -22.99 4.81
C GLU A 611 10.39 -22.56 6.28
N PHE A 612 10.64 -21.28 6.57
CA PHE A 612 10.37 -20.75 7.90
C PHE A 612 8.88 -20.87 8.23
N GLY A 613 8.57 -21.38 9.43
CA GLY A 613 7.23 -21.81 9.86
C GLY A 613 6.94 -23.30 9.71
N LYS A 614 7.71 -24.03 8.87
CA LYS A 614 7.49 -25.46 8.59
C LYS A 614 8.78 -26.27 8.66
N MET A 615 8.97 -26.96 9.79
CA MET A 615 10.19 -27.73 10.10
C MET A 615 9.84 -29.14 10.58
N GLU A 616 10.40 -30.15 9.93
CA GLU A 616 10.17 -31.57 10.26
C GLU A 616 11.43 -32.19 10.89
N LEU A 617 11.27 -32.98 11.95
CA LEU A 617 12.38 -33.68 12.60
C LEU A 617 12.77 -34.93 11.80
N LEU A 618 14.03 -35.00 11.35
CA LEU A 618 14.57 -36.16 10.63
C LEU A 618 15.29 -37.15 11.55
N GLY A 619 15.93 -36.63 12.60
CA GLY A 619 16.64 -37.45 13.58
C GLY A 619 17.13 -36.62 14.76
N ASP A 620 17.13 -37.20 15.95
CA ASP A 620 17.48 -36.54 17.21
C ASP A 620 18.44 -37.40 18.03
N THR A 621 18.97 -36.83 19.12
CA THR A 621 19.69 -37.59 20.13
C THR A 621 18.74 -38.46 20.95
N MET A 622 19.15 -39.69 21.23
CA MET A 622 18.45 -40.60 22.14
C MET A 622 18.80 -40.36 23.61
N ASP A 623 19.88 -39.62 23.87
CA ASP A 623 20.41 -39.37 25.21
C ASP A 623 20.96 -37.95 25.36
N ASP A 624 22.24 -37.79 25.71
CA ASP A 624 22.90 -36.50 25.87
C ASP A 624 22.97 -35.80 24.51
N ALA A 625 22.75 -34.48 24.51
CA ALA A 625 23.15 -33.66 23.39
C ALA A 625 24.68 -33.54 23.33
N LEU A 626 25.20 -33.17 22.16
CA LEU A 626 26.64 -33.03 21.95
C LEU A 626 27.26 -32.01 22.91
N GLY A 627 26.64 -30.84 23.09
CA GLY A 627 27.14 -29.82 24.02
C GLY A 627 27.17 -30.32 25.48
N GLU A 628 26.11 -30.98 25.92
CA GLU A 628 26.06 -31.63 27.23
C GLU A 628 27.17 -32.69 27.41
N ALA A 629 27.46 -33.47 26.36
CA ALA A 629 28.57 -34.43 26.39
C ALA A 629 29.93 -33.73 26.54
N PHE A 630 30.14 -32.57 25.90
CA PHE A 630 31.32 -31.73 26.12
C PHE A 630 31.43 -31.29 27.58
N ASP A 631 30.35 -30.79 28.17
CA ASP A 631 30.34 -30.29 29.55
C ASP A 631 30.61 -31.43 30.56
N LYS A 632 29.97 -32.59 30.37
CA LYS A 632 30.18 -33.76 31.23
C LYS A 632 31.61 -34.29 31.16
N VAL A 633 32.21 -34.36 29.97
CA VAL A 633 33.60 -34.80 29.80
C VAL A 633 34.59 -33.76 30.34
N ALA A 634 34.31 -32.48 30.17
CA ALA A 634 35.11 -31.42 30.78
C ALA A 634 35.12 -31.53 32.31
N GLY A 635 33.96 -31.79 32.92
CA GLY A 635 33.85 -32.05 34.36
C GLY A 635 34.70 -33.23 34.83
N LEU A 636 34.70 -34.36 34.09
CA LEU A 636 35.56 -35.51 34.39
C LEU A 636 37.06 -35.19 34.29
N LEU A 637 37.44 -34.25 33.43
CA LEU A 637 38.80 -33.81 33.23
C LEU A 637 39.18 -32.60 34.11
N GLU A 638 38.30 -32.18 35.01
CA GLU A 638 38.47 -31.01 35.89
C GLU A 638 38.73 -29.72 35.08
N LEU A 639 38.09 -29.59 33.93
CA LEU A 639 38.10 -28.39 33.10
C LEU A 639 36.94 -27.46 33.49
N PRO A 640 37.05 -26.14 33.28
CA PRO A 640 35.99 -25.20 33.62
C PRO A 640 34.70 -25.41 32.79
N TYR A 641 33.57 -25.00 33.35
CA TYR A 641 32.27 -24.90 32.68
C TYR A 641 32.07 -23.51 32.07
N PRO A 642 31.52 -23.37 30.84
CA PRO A 642 31.14 -24.45 29.91
C PRO A 642 32.37 -25.16 29.30
N GLY A 643 32.26 -26.47 29.11
CA GLY A 643 33.38 -27.37 28.81
C GLY A 643 33.86 -27.35 27.36
N GLY A 644 32.98 -27.05 26.41
CA GLY A 644 33.26 -27.06 24.96
C GLY A 644 34.53 -26.30 24.56
N PRO A 645 34.67 -25.00 24.89
CA PRO A 645 35.85 -24.20 24.54
C PRO A 645 37.15 -24.75 25.13
N HIS A 646 37.12 -25.24 26.37
CA HIS A 646 38.31 -25.75 27.06
C HIS A 646 38.78 -27.09 26.49
N ILE A 647 37.84 -27.98 26.12
CA ILE A 647 38.15 -29.22 25.41
C ILE A 647 38.81 -28.93 24.06
N GLU A 648 38.32 -27.94 23.30
CA GLU A 648 38.90 -27.59 22.00
C GLU A 648 40.34 -27.09 22.12
N VAL A 649 40.62 -26.23 23.12
CA VAL A 649 41.97 -25.72 23.37
C VAL A 649 42.93 -26.87 23.68
N ARG A 650 42.56 -27.78 24.59
CA ARG A 650 43.39 -28.93 24.94
C ARG A 650 43.54 -29.94 23.80
N ALA A 651 42.49 -30.14 23.01
CA ALA A 651 42.55 -31.03 21.86
C ALA A 651 43.57 -30.56 20.80
N LYS A 652 43.75 -29.25 20.63
CA LYS A 652 44.72 -28.67 19.66
C LYS A 652 46.17 -28.87 20.05
N GLU A 653 46.45 -29.07 21.34
CA GLU A 653 47.80 -29.33 21.84
C GLU A 653 48.27 -30.76 21.53
N TYR A 654 47.33 -31.68 21.23
CA TYR A 654 47.66 -33.05 20.89
C TYR A 654 47.96 -33.22 19.39
N LYS A 655 49.10 -33.83 19.07
CA LYS A 655 49.49 -34.21 17.70
C LYS A 655 49.41 -35.73 17.55
N PRO A 656 48.36 -36.27 16.89
CA PRO A 656 48.23 -37.71 16.69
C PRO A 656 49.30 -38.23 15.70
N SER A 657 49.76 -39.46 15.91
CA SER A 657 50.60 -40.13 14.91
C SER A 657 49.73 -40.67 13.75
N PRO A 658 50.23 -40.74 12.50
CA PRO A 658 49.41 -41.14 11.33
C PRO A 658 48.71 -42.50 11.45
N ASN A 659 49.27 -43.43 12.25
CA ASN A 659 48.74 -44.78 12.46
C ASN A 659 48.22 -45.00 13.88
N GLU A 660 47.97 -43.94 14.64
CA GLU A 660 47.47 -44.06 16.01
C GLU A 660 46.02 -44.58 16.02
N LYS A 661 45.76 -45.65 16.78
CA LYS A 661 44.41 -46.19 16.95
C LYS A 661 43.58 -45.27 17.87
N PRO A 662 42.30 -45.01 17.55
CA PRO A 662 41.40 -44.30 18.46
C PRO A 662 41.31 -45.01 19.81
N ILE A 663 41.40 -44.24 20.90
CA ILE A 663 41.29 -44.78 22.27
C ILE A 663 39.85 -44.84 22.76
N LEU A 664 38.93 -44.16 22.08
CA LEU A 664 37.50 -44.15 22.36
C LEU A 664 36.74 -44.95 21.29
N PRO A 665 35.63 -45.60 21.66
CA PRO A 665 34.83 -46.39 20.73
C PRO A 665 34.08 -45.50 19.72
N ALA A 666 33.89 -46.03 18.51
CA ALA A 666 33.00 -45.41 17.54
C ALA A 666 31.54 -45.54 18.00
N LEU A 667 30.81 -44.43 18.00
CA LEU A 667 29.41 -44.38 18.44
C LEU A 667 28.45 -44.95 17.40
N LEU A 668 27.42 -45.66 17.86
CA LEU A 668 26.31 -46.17 17.02
C LEU A 668 26.79 -46.90 15.75
N ARG A 669 27.80 -47.77 15.89
CA ARG A 669 28.42 -48.51 14.76
C ARG A 669 27.43 -49.38 13.99
N ASN A 670 26.43 -49.93 14.69
CA ASN A 670 25.44 -50.85 14.14
C ASN A 670 24.12 -50.16 13.77
N LEU A 671 24.06 -48.81 13.76
CA LEU A 671 22.84 -48.10 13.39
C LEU A 671 22.51 -48.37 11.91
N PRO A 672 21.27 -48.78 11.57
CA PRO A 672 20.82 -48.99 10.20
C PRO A 672 21.15 -47.81 9.29
N GLN A 673 21.41 -48.09 8.00
CA GLN A 673 21.85 -47.06 7.06
C GLN A 673 20.78 -45.98 6.78
N GLU A 674 19.50 -46.32 6.95
CA GLU A 674 18.36 -45.43 6.72
C GLU A 674 17.93 -44.62 7.95
N GLU A 675 18.57 -44.87 9.10
CA GLU A 675 18.23 -44.26 10.38
C GLU A 675 19.21 -43.13 10.73
N VAL A 676 18.65 -41.99 11.14
CA VAL A 676 19.42 -40.82 11.57
C VAL A 676 19.16 -40.63 13.05
N SER A 677 20.17 -40.89 13.88
CA SER A 677 20.06 -40.76 15.33
C SER A 677 21.41 -40.46 15.98
N PHE A 678 21.40 -39.63 17.01
CA PHE A 678 22.57 -39.33 17.84
C PHE A 678 22.51 -40.06 19.20
N SER A 679 23.68 -40.32 19.78
CA SER A 679 23.84 -40.81 21.14
C SER A 679 25.28 -40.55 21.57
N PHE A 680 25.45 -39.74 22.60
CA PHE A 680 26.74 -39.27 23.10
C PHE A 680 27.02 -39.66 24.56
N SER A 681 26.02 -40.10 25.32
CA SER A 681 26.18 -40.49 26.74
C SER A 681 27.28 -41.53 26.97
N GLY A 682 27.44 -42.47 26.03
CA GLY A 682 28.47 -43.51 26.07
C GLY A 682 29.90 -42.97 26.05
N LEU A 683 30.15 -41.76 25.51
CA LEU A 683 31.49 -41.15 25.51
C LEU A 683 31.93 -40.78 26.91
N LYS A 684 31.03 -40.24 27.74
CA LYS A 684 31.33 -39.92 29.13
C LYS A 684 31.82 -41.17 29.87
N THR A 685 31.06 -42.27 29.77
CA THR A 685 31.38 -43.54 30.41
C THR A 685 32.70 -44.10 29.88
N ALA A 686 32.95 -44.02 28.57
CA ALA A 686 34.19 -44.45 27.96
C ALA A 686 35.41 -43.66 28.48
N VAL A 687 35.28 -42.33 28.61
CA VAL A 687 36.33 -41.47 29.18
C VAL A 687 36.57 -41.78 30.66
N MET A 688 35.51 -41.97 31.46
CA MET A 688 35.63 -42.34 32.88
C MET A 688 36.39 -43.66 33.06
N VAL A 689 36.01 -44.71 32.32
CA VAL A 689 36.68 -46.01 32.37
C VAL A 689 38.13 -45.92 31.88
N LEU A 690 38.40 -45.06 30.89
CA LEU A 690 39.75 -44.83 30.38
C LEU A 690 40.65 -44.18 31.45
N LEU A 691 40.15 -43.17 32.16
CA LEU A 691 40.87 -42.50 33.26
C LEU A 691 41.17 -43.46 34.43
N GLU A 692 40.25 -44.39 34.72
CA GLU A 692 40.47 -45.42 35.74
C GLU A 692 41.57 -46.42 35.35
N LYS A 693 41.57 -46.87 34.08
CA LYS A 693 42.49 -47.90 33.58
C LYS A 693 43.88 -47.36 33.22
N GLN A 694 43.98 -46.11 32.79
CA GLN A 694 45.21 -45.53 32.25
C GLN A 694 45.43 -44.11 32.82
N LYS A 695 45.86 -44.05 34.08
CA LYS A 695 46.05 -42.79 34.83
C LYS A 695 47.09 -41.83 34.24
N GLU A 696 47.99 -42.32 33.38
CA GLU A 696 49.06 -41.52 32.77
C GLU A 696 48.68 -40.92 31.40
N LEU A 697 47.43 -41.08 30.92
CA LEU A 697 47.03 -40.44 29.67
C LEU A 697 46.95 -38.92 29.80
N SER A 698 47.53 -38.22 28.84
CA SER A 698 47.44 -36.77 28.76
C SER A 698 45.99 -36.32 28.49
N LYS A 699 45.56 -35.26 29.17
CA LYS A 699 44.20 -34.70 29.01
C LYS A 699 43.97 -34.25 27.56
N GLU A 700 45.03 -33.79 26.89
CA GLU A 700 45.06 -33.33 25.50
C GLU A 700 44.69 -34.47 24.54
N ARG A 701 45.26 -35.67 24.75
CA ARG A 701 44.96 -36.87 23.94
C ARG A 701 43.50 -37.31 24.08
N ILE A 702 42.97 -37.25 25.31
CA ILE A 702 41.57 -37.59 25.60
C ILE A 702 40.64 -36.60 24.91
N CYS A 703 40.89 -35.30 25.05
CA CYS A 703 40.11 -34.23 24.40
C CYS A 703 40.08 -34.40 22.88
N TRP A 704 41.24 -34.67 22.26
CA TRP A 704 41.34 -34.89 20.82
C TRP A 704 40.53 -36.12 20.35
N ASN A 705 40.64 -37.25 21.05
CA ASN A 705 39.90 -38.46 20.70
C ASN A 705 38.39 -38.31 20.93
N PHE A 706 37.99 -37.59 21.99
CA PHE A 706 36.60 -37.29 22.29
C PHE A 706 35.96 -36.48 21.16
N GLN A 707 36.57 -35.35 20.78
CA GLN A 707 36.08 -34.54 19.67
C GLN A 707 35.97 -35.36 18.38
N ASN A 708 36.98 -36.16 18.05
CA ASN A 708 36.96 -36.93 16.81
C ASN A 708 35.88 -37.99 16.76
N SER A 709 35.65 -38.69 17.88
CA SER A 709 34.61 -39.71 17.98
C SER A 709 33.21 -39.09 17.91
N ALA A 710 33.02 -37.93 18.54
CA ALA A 710 31.76 -37.21 18.51
C ALA A 710 31.45 -36.64 17.11
N PHE A 711 32.43 -35.98 16.48
CA PHE A 711 32.25 -35.36 15.15
C PHE A 711 32.11 -36.40 14.04
N ASP A 712 32.71 -37.58 14.18
CA ASP A 712 32.49 -38.71 13.26
C ASP A 712 31.01 -39.12 13.19
N LEU A 713 30.32 -39.16 14.34
CA LEU A 713 28.89 -39.45 14.36
C LEU A 713 28.08 -38.37 13.63
N VAL A 714 28.44 -37.09 13.80
CA VAL A 714 27.80 -35.97 13.11
C VAL A 714 27.92 -36.12 11.59
N GLU A 715 29.14 -36.35 11.08
CA GLU A 715 29.38 -36.54 9.65
C GLU A 715 28.65 -37.75 9.07
N ARG A 716 28.63 -38.87 9.80
CA ARG A 716 27.90 -40.07 9.37
C ARG A 716 26.40 -39.81 9.29
N ASN A 717 25.84 -39.11 10.26
CA ASN A 717 24.41 -38.80 10.26
C ASN A 717 24.03 -37.76 9.21
N LEU A 718 24.87 -36.75 8.94
CA LEU A 718 24.69 -35.85 7.81
C LEU A 718 24.69 -36.62 6.49
N LYS A 719 25.63 -37.56 6.31
CA LYS A 719 25.68 -38.40 5.10
C LYS A 719 24.41 -39.22 4.92
N ARG A 720 23.90 -39.81 6.00
CA ARG A 720 22.63 -40.55 6.01
C ARG A 720 21.45 -39.64 5.68
N ALA A 721 21.38 -38.46 6.29
CA ALA A 721 20.33 -37.47 6.04
C ALA A 721 20.30 -37.00 4.57
N VAL A 722 21.45 -36.68 4.00
CA VAL A 722 21.58 -36.31 2.56
C VAL A 722 21.18 -37.49 1.67
N SER A 723 21.63 -38.71 1.99
CA SER A 723 21.28 -39.90 1.21
C SER A 723 19.79 -40.23 1.26
N LYS A 724 19.12 -39.98 2.40
CA LYS A 724 17.71 -40.28 2.62
C LYS A 724 16.78 -39.25 1.98
N THR A 725 17.15 -37.98 2.00
CA THR A 725 16.29 -36.87 1.55
C THR A 725 16.62 -36.37 0.14
N GLY A 726 17.85 -36.59 -0.33
CA GLY A 726 18.37 -36.00 -1.56
C GLY A 726 18.69 -34.50 -1.47
N ILE A 727 18.45 -33.86 -0.31
CA ILE A 727 18.70 -32.43 -0.10
C ILE A 727 20.20 -32.19 0.06
N LYS A 728 20.76 -31.30 -0.79
CA LYS A 728 22.20 -30.99 -0.82
C LYS A 728 22.56 -29.64 -0.21
N ARG A 729 21.60 -28.94 0.42
CA ARG A 729 21.83 -27.69 1.14
C ARG A 729 21.62 -27.91 2.63
N ILE A 730 22.58 -27.46 3.43
CA ILE A 730 22.59 -27.63 4.89
C ILE A 730 22.74 -26.27 5.55
N PHE A 731 21.82 -25.94 6.46
CA PHE A 731 21.96 -24.88 7.44
C PHE A 731 22.39 -25.52 8.76
N ALA A 732 23.59 -25.22 9.22
CA ALA A 732 24.10 -25.68 10.50
C ALA A 732 24.04 -24.54 11.52
N ALA A 733 23.48 -24.81 12.70
CA ALA A 733 23.33 -23.83 13.77
C ALA A 733 23.55 -24.45 15.16
N GLY A 734 23.58 -23.59 16.19
CA GLY A 734 23.71 -23.96 17.61
C GLY A 734 25.11 -23.78 18.19
N GLY A 735 25.17 -23.67 19.52
CA GLY A 735 26.37 -23.22 20.25
C GLY A 735 27.61 -24.10 20.08
N VAL A 736 27.45 -25.40 19.78
CA VAL A 736 28.59 -26.30 19.56
C VAL A 736 29.35 -25.94 18.27
N LEU A 737 28.69 -25.29 17.31
CA LEU A 737 29.36 -24.78 16.10
C LEU A 737 30.31 -23.61 16.38
N ALA A 738 30.36 -23.05 17.60
CA ALA A 738 31.45 -22.14 17.96
C ALA A 738 32.83 -22.85 18.00
N ASN A 739 32.85 -24.20 17.99
CA ASN A 739 34.04 -25.02 17.89
C ASN A 739 34.63 -24.99 16.48
N PHE A 740 35.83 -24.42 16.32
CA PHE A 740 36.46 -24.23 15.01
C PHE A 740 36.88 -25.56 14.37
N THR A 741 37.28 -26.54 15.17
CA THR A 741 37.57 -27.89 14.67
C THR A 741 36.36 -28.53 14.02
N LEU A 742 35.17 -28.44 14.66
CA LEU A 742 33.93 -28.96 14.09
C LEU A 742 33.56 -28.23 12.79
N GLN A 743 33.57 -26.89 12.77
CA GLN A 743 33.22 -26.13 11.56
C GLN A 743 34.10 -26.55 10.36
N ASN A 744 35.42 -26.59 10.55
CA ASN A 744 36.34 -26.99 9.47
C ASN A 744 36.08 -28.42 8.98
N ARG A 745 35.79 -29.33 9.90
CA ARG A 745 35.45 -30.72 9.57
C ARG A 745 34.18 -30.78 8.71
N LEU A 746 33.14 -30.05 9.11
CA LEU A 746 31.88 -29.97 8.37
C LEU A 746 32.06 -29.35 6.98
N TYR A 747 32.83 -28.26 6.84
CA TYR A 747 33.11 -27.67 5.52
C TYR A 747 33.92 -28.61 4.62
N THR A 748 34.96 -29.26 5.16
CA THR A 748 35.75 -30.26 4.42
C THR A 748 34.88 -31.44 3.99
N TRP A 749 34.00 -31.90 4.88
CA TRP A 749 33.04 -32.96 4.60
C TRP A 749 32.05 -32.53 3.51
N ALA A 750 31.53 -31.30 3.57
CA ALA A 750 30.56 -30.77 2.61
C ALA A 750 31.18 -30.66 1.21
N GLU A 751 32.40 -30.14 1.11
CA GLU A 751 33.16 -30.06 -0.15
C GLU A 751 33.35 -31.46 -0.76
N LYS A 752 33.81 -32.42 0.04
CA LYS A 752 34.04 -33.81 -0.39
C LYS A 752 32.77 -34.50 -0.90
N ASN A 753 31.60 -34.13 -0.39
CA ASN A 753 30.32 -34.73 -0.75
C ASN A 753 29.48 -33.86 -1.72
N SER A 754 30.04 -32.76 -2.22
CA SER A 754 29.35 -31.79 -3.10
C SER A 754 28.02 -31.30 -2.52
N VAL A 755 28.07 -30.87 -1.25
CA VAL A 755 26.95 -30.34 -0.47
C VAL A 755 27.26 -28.87 -0.15
N GLU A 756 26.24 -28.02 -0.23
CA GLU A 756 26.32 -26.62 0.15
C GLU A 756 26.04 -26.50 1.65
N LEU A 757 27.02 -26.03 2.43
CA LEU A 757 26.93 -25.87 3.87
C LEU A 757 27.01 -24.40 4.25
N PHE A 758 26.05 -23.94 5.04
CA PHE A 758 26.06 -22.63 5.67
C PHE A 758 26.06 -22.78 7.18
N ALA A 759 27.01 -22.13 7.84
CA ALA A 759 27.10 -22.03 9.29
C ALA A 759 27.46 -20.58 9.68
N PRO A 760 27.05 -20.08 10.86
CA PRO A 760 27.35 -18.72 11.25
C PRO A 760 28.87 -18.47 11.32
N LYS A 761 29.32 -17.38 10.68
CA LYS A 761 30.70 -16.92 10.71
C LYS A 761 31.01 -16.21 12.02
N LYS A 762 30.05 -15.43 12.54
CA LYS A 762 30.17 -14.77 13.84
C LYS A 762 29.76 -15.72 14.97
N LYS A 763 30.66 -15.93 15.94
CA LYS A 763 30.40 -16.80 17.12
C LYS A 763 29.14 -16.41 17.90
N ILE A 764 28.83 -15.12 17.99
CA ILE A 764 27.65 -14.59 18.70
C ILE A 764 26.33 -15.08 18.09
N TYR A 765 26.33 -15.45 16.81
CA TYR A 765 25.16 -16.00 16.12
C TYR A 765 25.00 -17.51 16.30
N CYS A 766 26.01 -18.20 16.86
CA CYS A 766 25.90 -19.62 17.19
C CYS A 766 25.18 -19.84 18.53
N THR A 767 25.24 -18.88 19.45
CA THR A 767 24.64 -18.96 20.79
C THR A 767 23.24 -18.31 20.81
N ASP A 768 22.48 -18.55 21.87
CA ASP A 768 21.13 -18.02 22.03
C ASP A 768 21.14 -16.48 22.04
N ASN A 769 20.35 -15.86 21.17
CA ASN A 769 20.34 -14.41 20.99
C ASN A 769 19.01 -13.90 20.41
N GLY A 770 18.69 -12.63 20.64
CA GLY A 770 17.45 -12.01 20.16
C GLY A 770 17.47 -11.72 18.66
N ALA A 771 18.65 -11.64 18.02
CA ALA A 771 18.75 -11.36 16.58
C ALA A 771 18.22 -12.53 15.74
N MET A 772 18.48 -13.76 16.17
CA MET A 772 17.94 -14.96 15.51
C MET A 772 16.41 -15.04 15.61
N VAL A 773 15.85 -14.62 16.76
CA VAL A 773 14.41 -14.54 17.02
C VAL A 773 13.78 -13.46 16.14
N ALA A 774 14.39 -12.28 16.08
CA ALA A 774 13.93 -11.17 15.25
C ALA A 774 13.96 -11.55 13.76
N SER A 775 15.05 -12.17 13.30
CA SER A 775 15.20 -12.65 11.92
C SER A 775 14.12 -13.65 11.53
N LEU A 776 13.84 -14.66 12.38
CA LEU A 776 12.74 -15.59 12.12
C LEU A 776 11.38 -14.86 12.10
N GLY A 777 11.19 -13.95 13.05
CA GLY A 777 10.04 -13.06 13.13
C GLY A 777 9.76 -12.34 11.81
N TYR A 778 10.78 -11.76 11.18
CA TYR A 778 10.63 -11.11 9.88
C TYR A 778 10.00 -12.01 8.82
N TYR A 779 10.56 -13.21 8.61
CA TYR A 779 10.09 -14.11 7.57
C TYR A 779 8.67 -14.65 7.85
N LEU A 780 8.32 -14.84 9.12
CA LEU A 780 6.97 -15.22 9.52
C LEU A 780 5.99 -14.03 9.34
N PHE A 781 6.40 -12.83 9.71
CA PHE A 781 5.60 -11.61 9.56
C PHE A 781 5.28 -11.31 8.11
N GLN A 782 6.25 -11.49 7.20
CA GLN A 782 6.03 -11.35 5.75
C GLN A 782 4.99 -12.32 5.20
N LYS A 783 4.80 -13.47 5.84
CA LYS A 783 3.76 -14.44 5.49
C LYS A 783 2.41 -14.15 6.15
N GLY A 784 2.30 -13.06 6.90
CA GLY A 784 1.10 -12.69 7.65
C GLY A 784 0.89 -13.49 8.93
N TYR A 785 1.93 -14.17 9.43
CA TYR A 785 1.84 -14.87 10.71
C TYR A 785 1.86 -13.86 11.86
N GLN A 786 0.85 -13.95 12.72
CA GLN A 786 0.74 -13.24 13.99
C GLN A 786 -0.17 -14.02 14.93
N ARG A 787 -0.04 -13.80 16.23
CA ARG A 787 -0.93 -14.39 17.24
C ARG A 787 -1.55 -13.30 18.11
N ASP A 788 -2.70 -13.63 18.66
CA ASP A 788 -3.35 -12.82 19.68
C ASP A 788 -2.52 -12.81 20.99
N ILE A 789 -2.83 -11.85 21.85
CA ILE A 789 -2.13 -11.61 23.11
C ILE A 789 -2.12 -12.82 24.06
N ASP A 790 -3.05 -13.76 23.91
CA ASP A 790 -3.24 -14.94 24.76
C ASP A 790 -2.41 -16.16 24.37
N PHE A 791 -1.45 -16.02 23.43
CA PHE A 791 -0.58 -17.12 23.01
C PHE A 791 0.12 -17.81 24.19
N THR A 792 0.28 -19.13 24.10
CA THR A 792 0.90 -19.95 25.16
C THR A 792 2.41 -20.13 24.94
N VAL A 793 3.16 -20.25 26.03
CA VAL A 793 4.54 -20.76 25.99
C VAL A 793 4.56 -22.26 26.28
N SER A 794 5.51 -22.99 25.70
CA SER A 794 5.63 -24.43 25.83
C SER A 794 7.08 -24.84 26.10
N PRO A 795 7.35 -25.68 27.11
CA PRO A 795 8.69 -26.23 27.31
C PRO A 795 9.05 -27.28 26.26
N SER A 796 8.05 -27.87 25.60
CA SER A 796 8.21 -28.92 24.59
C SER A 796 8.37 -28.33 23.19
N ARG A 797 9.07 -29.07 22.31
CA ARG A 797 9.24 -28.71 20.90
C ARG A 797 7.88 -28.63 20.20
N GLN A 798 7.65 -27.56 19.45
CA GLN A 798 6.50 -27.43 18.57
C GLN A 798 6.96 -27.52 17.12
N GLU A 799 6.41 -28.48 16.37
CA GLU A 799 6.89 -28.85 15.04
C GLU A 799 6.27 -28.00 13.92
N ILE A 800 5.14 -27.33 14.16
CA ILE A 800 4.41 -26.60 13.12
C ILE A 800 3.81 -25.31 13.68
N PHE A 801 4.09 -24.18 13.02
CA PHE A 801 3.25 -22.98 13.15
C PHE A 801 2.17 -23.05 12.07
N SER A 802 0.99 -23.56 12.45
CA SER A 802 -0.20 -23.56 11.59
C SER A 802 -0.90 -22.22 11.62
#